data_AF-A0A7C8MU57-F1
#
_entry.id   AF-A0A7C8MU57-F1
#
_cell.length_a   1.000
_cell.length_b   1.000
_cell.length_c   1.000
_cell.angle_alpha   90.00
_cell.angle_beta   90.00
_cell.angle_gamma   90.00
#
_symmetry.space_group_name_H-M   'P 1'
#
loop_
_entity.id
_entity.type
_entity.pdbx_description
1 polymer ?
#
loop_
_entity_poly.entity_id
_entity_poly.type
_entity_poly.pdbx_seq_one_letter_code
_entity_poly.pdbx_strand_id
1 'polypeptide(L)'
;MSLLSYGMLKKDGGTIQLRGTTAVEPPGPTQEPPHGDPGGRGLSGVPGGADAGSSSNMAPKLRAQSSSPPRRSRARQQTTGPNDPEFQRGTPQGKLWNPEESSPSTLLKSKQTSSSKPRGASHSEEDNQAALRLLPQPETRPISQEQLVAEVKGIYAGLMMVESKCIEVDNAQSSQNDTKLNNEQWQALIALHRTLLHEHHDFFLASQHPSASQALKRLASKYAMPARMWRHGIHSFLELLRHRLPGSLEHMLTFIYLAYSMMALLYETVPAFEDTWIECLGDLGRYRMAIEDEDIRDREVWTSVSRHWYSKASDKAPTTGRLYHHLAILARPNALQQLFYYSKSLCVPIPFASAKESIMTLFDPALGGGNHQQTHLIPIDAAFVKSHGIMFSHKQVDNFRLVADEFLGLLDAHISRITKRWMEAGYYIAIANCCALLSYGREENVIMRLIHSQDNEKQGQTTGSVADVPKPTRDFEDALYLAMKTHEVVFNRQDDANVLPYTHVVLVFMLYLTRFPSALAQVEHLFPWKPLSLKLNELLSSCNNYDRIRSGEFPRESNNPPRPVPEDFALKGLVFVDQYYPSDWFSNDKIDDDEKYFEMASMTGVRKERILCLGYKIAQSGKGLTYDEGANRFGVFPQYERDIEGDAMDIDEAPTSSTSTTTFL
;
A
#
# COMPACT_ATOMS: atom_id res chain seq x y z
N MET A 1 -5.79 -31.21 -16.29
CA MET A 1 -6.39 -32.13 -17.28
C MET A 1 -7.39 -31.37 -18.13
N SER A 2 -7.11 -31.31 -19.44
CA SER A 2 -8.00 -31.10 -20.60
C SER A 2 -9.08 -30.00 -20.59
N LEU A 3 -8.72 -28.84 -21.15
CA LEU A 3 -9.65 -27.95 -21.89
C LEU A 3 -9.00 -27.43 -23.20
N LEU A 4 -8.33 -28.32 -23.94
CA LEU A 4 -7.78 -28.02 -25.28
C LEU A 4 -8.54 -28.71 -26.43
N SER A 5 -9.81 -29.07 -26.21
CA SER A 5 -10.62 -29.73 -27.24
C SER A 5 -12.01 -29.11 -27.33
N TYR A 6 -12.14 -27.91 -27.91
CA TYR A 6 -13.32 -27.47 -28.65
C TYR A 6 -12.95 -26.24 -29.49
N GLY A 7 -12.97 -26.37 -30.82
CA GLY A 7 -12.75 -25.21 -31.69
C GLY A 7 -12.21 -25.42 -33.10
N MET A 8 -12.18 -26.64 -33.66
CA MET A 8 -12.10 -26.77 -35.13
C MET A 8 -13.47 -26.43 -35.73
N LEU A 9 -13.71 -25.15 -36.00
CA LEU A 9 -14.69 -24.72 -36.98
C LEU A 9 -13.95 -24.39 -38.27
N LYS A 10 -14.25 -25.17 -39.31
CA LYS A 10 -13.93 -24.88 -40.71
C LYS A 10 -14.27 -23.40 -41.00
N LYS A 11 -13.26 -22.61 -41.33
CA LYS A 11 -13.47 -21.35 -42.06
C LYS A 11 -13.67 -21.71 -43.53
N ASP A 12 -14.91 -21.62 -43.99
CA ASP A 12 -15.23 -21.61 -45.41
C ASP A 12 -14.52 -20.43 -46.07
N GLY A 13 -13.86 -20.72 -47.19
CA GLY A 13 -13.08 -19.78 -47.96
C GLY A 13 -13.94 -18.72 -48.64
N GLY A 14 -13.81 -17.48 -48.18
CA GLY A 14 -14.14 -16.29 -48.95
C GLY A 14 -12.84 -15.64 -49.43
N THR A 15 -12.44 -15.91 -50.66
CA THR A 15 -11.29 -15.27 -51.32
C THR A 15 -11.60 -13.79 -51.56
N ILE A 16 -10.93 -12.89 -50.84
CA ILE A 16 -10.78 -11.49 -51.27
C ILE A 16 -9.34 -11.34 -51.77
N GLN A 17 -9.19 -11.30 -53.10
CA GLN A 17 -7.93 -10.89 -53.72
C GLN A 17 -7.73 -9.39 -53.48
N LEU A 18 -6.64 -9.02 -52.81
CA LEU A 18 -6.07 -7.68 -52.93
C LEU A 18 -4.61 -7.78 -53.37
N ARG A 19 -4.35 -7.00 -54.42
CA ARG A 19 -3.13 -6.86 -55.22
C ARG A 19 -1.90 -6.56 -54.35
N GLY A 20 -0.81 -7.26 -54.62
CA GLY A 20 0.46 -7.06 -53.94
C GLY A 20 1.15 -5.76 -54.34
N THR A 21 1.84 -5.17 -53.37
CA THR A 21 2.99 -4.28 -53.57
C THR A 21 3.95 -4.41 -52.37
N THR A 22 5.12 -4.99 -52.67
CA THR A 22 6.46 -4.74 -52.12
C THR A 22 6.67 -4.62 -50.60
N ALA A 23 7.49 -5.55 -50.11
CA ALA A 23 8.11 -5.59 -48.79
C ALA A 23 8.87 -4.29 -48.47
N VAL A 24 8.69 -3.79 -47.24
CA VAL A 24 9.52 -2.76 -46.62
C VAL A 24 10.08 -3.36 -45.33
N GLU A 25 11.40 -3.38 -45.21
CA GLU A 25 12.15 -3.80 -44.02
C GLU A 25 11.84 -2.90 -42.80
N PRO A 26 11.98 -3.41 -41.56
CA PRO A 26 11.71 -2.62 -40.36
C PRO A 26 12.82 -1.58 -40.12
N PRO A 27 12.50 -0.33 -39.72
CA PRO A 27 13.52 0.65 -39.36
C PRO A 27 14.15 0.30 -38.01
N GLY A 28 15.47 0.49 -37.93
CA GLY A 28 16.24 0.40 -36.69
C GLY A 28 15.94 1.56 -35.71
N PRO A 29 16.52 1.53 -34.50
CA PRO A 29 16.16 2.42 -33.41
C PRO A 29 16.62 3.86 -33.68
N THR A 30 15.67 4.79 -33.68
CA THR A 30 15.93 6.23 -33.83
C THR A 30 16.45 6.81 -32.53
N GLN A 31 17.59 7.50 -32.61
CA GLN A 31 18.21 8.29 -31.55
C GLN A 31 17.37 9.55 -31.25
N GLU A 32 17.29 9.91 -29.97
CA GLU A 32 16.78 11.22 -29.50
C GLU A 32 17.66 12.38 -30.00
N PRO A 33 17.05 13.54 -30.31
CA PRO A 33 17.76 14.81 -30.31
C PRO A 33 17.30 15.76 -29.17
N PRO A 34 18.12 16.78 -28.87
CA PRO A 34 18.24 17.34 -27.52
C PRO A 34 17.36 18.57 -27.25
N HIS A 35 17.30 18.89 -25.96
CA HIS A 35 16.81 20.12 -25.35
C HIS A 35 17.16 21.41 -26.11
N GLY A 36 16.15 22.27 -26.27
CA GLY A 36 16.31 23.67 -26.65
C GLY A 36 15.28 24.53 -25.93
N ASP A 37 15.73 25.27 -24.92
CA ASP A 37 15.08 26.47 -24.40
C ASP A 37 15.53 27.66 -25.28
N PRO A 38 14.68 28.69 -25.51
CA PRO A 38 14.95 29.94 -24.81
C PRO A 38 13.70 30.75 -24.43
N GLY A 39 13.60 31.06 -23.14
CA GLY A 39 13.42 32.39 -22.52
C GLY A 39 12.69 33.54 -23.24
N GLY A 40 11.76 34.17 -22.51
CA GLY A 40 11.83 35.63 -22.27
C GLY A 40 10.55 36.48 -22.42
N ARG A 41 10.18 37.10 -21.27
CA ARG A 41 9.60 38.46 -21.05
C ARG A 41 8.09 38.73 -21.15
N GLY A 42 7.61 39.50 -20.15
CA GLY A 42 6.55 40.52 -20.28
C GLY A 42 5.41 40.38 -19.27
N LEU A 43 5.49 40.93 -18.05
CA LEU A 43 5.04 42.27 -17.63
C LEU A 43 3.55 42.38 -17.17
N SER A 44 3.41 42.72 -15.89
CA SER A 44 2.52 43.71 -15.25
C SER A 44 0.99 43.65 -15.44
N GLY A 45 0.27 43.69 -14.30
CA GLY A 45 -1.12 44.15 -14.24
C GLY A 45 -1.79 44.00 -12.87
N VAL A 46 -1.55 44.96 -11.97
CA VAL A 46 -2.38 45.26 -10.78
C VAL A 46 -3.28 46.46 -11.15
N PRO A 47 -4.56 46.51 -10.73
CA PRO A 47 -4.98 47.34 -9.58
C PRO A 47 -5.96 46.58 -8.65
N GLY A 48 -5.90 46.75 -7.32
CA GLY A 48 -6.62 47.80 -6.56
C GLY A 48 -8.08 47.34 -6.32
N GLY A 49 -8.69 47.31 -5.14
CA GLY A 49 -8.52 47.97 -3.85
C GLY A 49 -9.95 48.12 -3.26
N ALA A 50 -10.08 48.20 -1.92
CA ALA A 50 -11.30 48.49 -1.14
C ALA A 50 -12.36 47.36 -1.08
N ASP A 51 -13.11 47.09 0.00
CA ASP A 51 -13.40 47.91 1.17
C ASP A 51 -13.88 47.04 2.36
N ALA A 52 -13.79 47.62 3.55
CA ALA A 52 -14.19 47.06 4.84
C ALA A 52 -15.71 47.04 5.06
N GLY A 53 -16.19 46.13 5.94
CA GLY A 53 -17.58 46.10 6.39
C GLY A 53 -17.80 45.21 7.62
N SER A 54 -17.64 45.82 8.79
CA SER A 54 -17.90 45.27 10.13
C SER A 54 -19.39 45.15 10.47
N SER A 55 -19.79 44.11 11.21
CA SER A 55 -20.81 44.09 12.30
C SER A 55 -21.07 42.63 12.72
N SER A 56 -20.54 42.11 13.83
CA SER A 56 -21.12 42.13 15.20
C SER A 56 -22.61 41.82 15.29
N ASN A 57 -23.02 40.66 15.86
CA ASN A 57 -23.38 40.54 17.28
C ASN A 57 -24.22 39.28 17.63
N MET A 58 -23.89 38.74 18.80
CA MET A 58 -24.77 38.17 19.84
C MET A 58 -25.40 36.79 19.64
N ALA A 59 -24.83 35.83 20.40
CA ALA A 59 -25.53 34.67 20.95
C ALA A 59 -26.53 35.09 22.06
N PRO A 60 -27.43 34.18 22.46
CA PRO A 60 -27.39 33.77 23.86
C PRO A 60 -27.49 32.25 24.10
N LYS A 61 -26.84 31.84 25.19
CA LYS A 61 -26.87 30.53 25.86
C LYS A 61 -28.28 30.15 26.35
N LEU A 62 -28.62 28.85 26.37
CA LEU A 62 -28.72 28.04 27.62
C LEU A 62 -29.40 26.66 27.43
N ARG A 63 -28.67 25.63 27.93
CA ARG A 63 -29.09 24.51 28.80
C ARG A 63 -29.73 23.22 28.23
N ALA A 64 -29.01 22.14 28.55
CA ALA A 64 -29.27 20.70 28.56
C ALA A 64 -30.72 20.20 28.73
N GLN A 65 -31.09 19.15 27.97
CA GLN A 65 -31.40 17.82 28.52
C GLN A 65 -31.55 16.75 27.42
N SER A 66 -31.24 15.52 27.81
CA SER A 66 -31.20 14.25 27.10
C SER A 66 -32.55 13.69 26.63
N SER A 67 -32.63 13.18 25.40
CA SER A 67 -33.39 11.96 25.03
C SER A 67 -33.37 11.72 23.50
N SER A 68 -32.85 10.58 23.05
CA SER A 68 -33.02 10.06 21.67
C SER A 68 -34.32 9.24 21.56
N PRO A 69 -34.82 8.89 20.36
CA PRO A 69 -35.14 9.74 19.20
C PRO A 69 -36.57 9.47 18.67
N PRO A 70 -37.08 10.25 17.69
CA PRO A 70 -37.97 9.64 16.71
C PRO A 70 -37.54 9.88 15.26
N ARG A 71 -37.68 8.82 14.46
CA ARG A 71 -37.58 8.79 13.00
C ARG A 71 -38.55 9.80 12.38
N ARG A 72 -38.04 10.73 11.56
CA ARG A 72 -38.76 11.19 10.36
C ARG A 72 -37.83 11.88 9.36
N SER A 73 -38.03 11.46 8.12
CA SER A 73 -37.43 11.91 6.87
C SER A 73 -37.60 13.41 6.63
N ARG A 74 -36.49 14.09 6.30
CA ARG A 74 -36.50 15.33 5.52
C ARG A 74 -35.29 15.35 4.59
N ALA A 75 -35.60 15.47 3.30
CA ALA A 75 -34.66 15.60 2.20
C ALA A 75 -33.66 16.74 2.43
N ARG A 76 -32.37 16.45 2.20
CA ARG A 76 -31.30 17.45 2.15
C ARG A 76 -30.76 17.48 0.72
N GLN A 77 -30.85 18.64 0.09
CA GLN A 77 -30.20 18.96 -1.16
C GLN A 77 -28.69 18.74 -1.03
N GLN A 78 -28.11 17.95 -1.93
CA GLN A 78 -26.67 17.77 -2.08
C GLN A 78 -26.11 18.97 -2.86
N THR A 79 -25.28 19.76 -2.20
CA THR A 79 -24.37 20.71 -2.84
C THR A 79 -23.00 20.05 -2.98
N THR A 80 -22.53 20.01 -4.21
CA THR A 80 -21.28 19.43 -4.75
C THR A 80 -20.01 19.77 -3.94
N GLY A 81 -19.18 18.75 -3.65
CA GLY A 81 -17.84 18.89 -3.04
C GLY A 81 -16.70 19.08 -4.06
N PRO A 82 -15.46 19.41 -3.63
CA PRO A 82 -14.41 19.92 -4.51
C PRO A 82 -13.39 18.86 -5.02
N ASN A 83 -13.35 18.72 -6.35
CA ASN A 83 -12.22 18.63 -7.30
C ASN A 83 -10.93 17.83 -6.99
N ASP A 84 -10.86 16.61 -7.53
CA ASP A 84 -9.64 15.85 -7.89
C ASP A 84 -9.54 15.87 -9.45
N PRO A 85 -8.40 16.18 -10.10
CA PRO A 85 -8.38 16.39 -11.56
C PRO A 85 -8.46 15.11 -12.40
N GLU A 86 -8.55 13.93 -11.79
CA GLU A 86 -8.55 12.65 -12.52
C GLU A 86 -9.96 12.05 -12.76
N PHE A 87 -11.00 12.49 -12.05
CA PHE A 87 -12.37 11.96 -12.20
C PHE A 87 -13.43 13.05 -11.94
N GLN A 88 -14.10 13.55 -12.99
CA GLN A 88 -15.21 14.51 -12.86
C GLN A 88 -16.49 14.14 -13.64
N ARG A 89 -17.58 13.97 -12.86
CA ARG A 89 -18.97 14.50 -13.02
C ARG A 89 -20.09 13.68 -13.72
N GLY A 90 -21.28 13.68 -13.07
CA GLY A 90 -22.59 13.93 -13.70
C GLY A 90 -23.70 12.87 -13.48
N THR A 91 -24.62 13.08 -12.52
CA THR A 91 -25.83 12.24 -12.34
C THR A 91 -26.97 12.65 -13.31
N PRO A 92 -27.69 11.67 -13.89
CA PRO A 92 -29.13 11.59 -13.58
C PRO A 92 -29.74 10.16 -13.52
N GLN A 93 -30.85 10.10 -12.78
CA GLN A 93 -31.73 8.98 -12.45
C GLN A 93 -32.31 8.19 -13.62
N GLY A 94 -32.38 6.85 -13.46
CA GLY A 94 -33.20 5.93 -14.26
C GLY A 94 -33.64 4.71 -13.44
N LYS A 95 -34.91 4.31 -13.56
CA LYS A 95 -35.62 3.37 -12.67
C LYS A 95 -35.19 1.89 -12.84
N LEU A 96 -35.15 1.19 -11.70
CA LEU A 96 -34.90 -0.25 -11.51
C LEU A 96 -35.76 -1.18 -12.39
N TRP A 97 -35.12 -2.25 -12.89
CA TRP A 97 -35.76 -3.48 -13.37
C TRP A 97 -35.45 -4.63 -12.38
N ASN A 98 -36.46 -5.41 -12.00
CA ASN A 98 -36.35 -6.56 -11.10
C ASN A 98 -36.28 -7.88 -11.90
N PRO A 99 -35.35 -8.81 -11.58
CA PRO A 99 -35.35 -10.14 -12.14
C PRO A 99 -35.78 -11.19 -11.10
N GLU A 100 -37.05 -11.58 -11.13
CA GLU A 100 -37.51 -12.90 -10.69
C GLU A 100 -38.31 -13.52 -11.86
N GLU A 101 -38.32 -14.85 -11.94
CA GLU A 101 -38.65 -15.71 -13.10
C GLU A 101 -37.41 -15.94 -14.00
N SER A 102 -36.78 -17.12 -14.05
CA SER A 102 -37.37 -18.46 -14.09
C SER A 102 -36.31 -19.55 -13.82
N SER A 103 -36.58 -20.47 -12.90
CA SER A 103 -36.07 -21.86 -12.91
C SER A 103 -36.90 -22.73 -11.94
N PRO A 104 -37.59 -23.79 -12.39
CA PRO A 104 -38.27 -24.72 -11.50
C PRO A 104 -37.32 -25.81 -11.00
N SER A 105 -37.27 -25.97 -9.68
CA SER A 105 -36.68 -27.12 -9.00
C SER A 105 -37.72 -28.22 -8.78
N THR A 106 -37.34 -29.48 -8.99
CA THR A 106 -38.06 -30.63 -8.43
C THR A 106 -37.12 -31.50 -7.59
N LEU A 107 -37.37 -31.43 -6.28
CA LEU A 107 -36.85 -32.29 -5.21
C LEU A 107 -37.40 -33.72 -5.34
N LEU A 108 -36.56 -34.75 -5.07
CA LEU A 108 -37.02 -35.94 -4.36
C LEU A 108 -35.96 -36.50 -3.39
N LYS A 109 -36.43 -36.75 -2.16
CA LYS A 109 -35.75 -37.25 -0.95
C LYS A 109 -35.30 -38.70 -1.07
N SER A 110 -34.21 -39.08 -0.39
CA SER A 110 -33.92 -40.48 -0.04
C SER A 110 -33.90 -40.68 1.48
N LYS A 111 -34.56 -41.74 1.96
CA LYS A 111 -34.39 -42.29 3.31
C LYS A 111 -34.57 -43.82 3.29
N GLN A 112 -33.51 -44.49 3.80
CA GLN A 112 -33.46 -45.69 4.65
C GLN A 112 -33.86 -47.10 4.13
N THR A 113 -32.81 -47.95 4.08
CA THR A 113 -32.60 -49.29 4.69
C THR A 113 -33.59 -50.45 4.43
N SER A 114 -33.07 -51.60 3.93
CA SER A 114 -33.01 -52.90 4.66
C SER A 114 -32.43 -54.04 3.81
N SER A 115 -31.77 -54.98 4.49
CA SER A 115 -31.07 -56.18 4.02
C SER A 115 -31.96 -57.36 3.58
N SER A 116 -31.53 -58.15 2.57
CA SER A 116 -31.44 -59.63 2.61
C SER A 116 -31.11 -60.25 1.22
N LYS A 117 -30.12 -61.14 1.18
CA LYS A 117 -29.80 -62.11 0.09
C LYS A 117 -30.57 -63.45 0.31
N PRO A 118 -30.43 -64.52 -0.52
CA PRO A 118 -30.34 -64.63 -1.99
C PRO A 118 -31.17 -65.83 -2.57
N ARG A 119 -31.33 -65.90 -3.90
CA ARG A 119 -31.53 -67.10 -4.78
C ARG A 119 -32.14 -66.57 -6.09
N GLY A 120 -31.69 -66.85 -7.30
CA GLY A 120 -30.84 -67.90 -7.87
C GLY A 120 -31.52 -68.31 -9.18
N ALA A 121 -31.08 -67.78 -10.33
CA ALA A 121 -31.33 -68.33 -11.65
C ALA A 121 -30.46 -67.61 -12.69
N SER A 122 -29.69 -68.43 -13.39
CA SER A 122 -28.75 -68.17 -14.47
C SER A 122 -29.36 -67.49 -15.69
N HIS A 123 -28.73 -66.43 -16.21
CA HIS A 123 -28.65 -66.15 -17.65
C HIS A 123 -27.41 -65.29 -17.97
N SER A 124 -26.50 -65.90 -18.74
CA SER A 124 -25.45 -65.34 -19.64
C SER A 124 -24.58 -64.18 -19.12
N GLU A 125 -23.36 -64.52 -18.72
CA GLU A 125 -22.24 -63.61 -18.39
C GLU A 125 -21.48 -63.05 -19.62
N GLU A 126 -22.01 -63.12 -20.84
CA GLU A 126 -21.23 -62.71 -22.04
C GLU A 126 -21.51 -61.32 -22.61
N ASP A 127 -22.51 -60.57 -22.12
CA ASP A 127 -22.90 -59.28 -22.75
C ASP A 127 -22.65 -58.02 -21.91
N ASN A 128 -22.04 -58.12 -20.72
CA ASN A 128 -21.85 -56.95 -19.83
C ASN A 128 -20.38 -56.54 -19.59
N GLN A 129 -19.45 -57.04 -20.41
CA GLN A 129 -18.05 -56.63 -20.40
C GLN A 129 -17.68 -55.73 -21.59
N ALA A 130 -18.67 -55.16 -22.29
CA ALA A 130 -18.48 -54.16 -23.34
C ALA A 130 -18.71 -52.71 -22.86
N ALA A 131 -19.39 -52.50 -21.73
CA ALA A 131 -19.86 -51.18 -21.31
C ALA A 131 -18.98 -50.42 -20.28
N LEU A 132 -17.83 -50.99 -19.87
CA LEU A 132 -16.86 -50.33 -18.98
C LEU A 132 -15.44 -50.26 -19.59
N ARG A 133 -15.35 -50.08 -20.92
CA ARG A 133 -14.08 -49.67 -21.53
C ARG A 133 -13.89 -48.18 -21.26
N LEU A 134 -13.10 -47.85 -20.25
CA LEU A 134 -12.42 -46.55 -20.17
C LEU A 134 -11.80 -46.31 -21.54
N LEU A 135 -12.27 -45.28 -22.26
CA LEU A 135 -11.68 -44.90 -23.54
C LEU A 135 -10.19 -44.57 -23.26
N PRO A 136 -9.24 -45.26 -23.91
CA PRO A 136 -7.84 -44.89 -23.79
C PRO A 136 -7.71 -43.43 -24.23
N GLN A 137 -6.96 -42.64 -23.46
CA GLN A 137 -6.66 -41.25 -23.81
C GLN A 137 -6.12 -41.26 -25.26
N PRO A 138 -6.69 -40.49 -26.20
CA PRO A 138 -6.20 -40.47 -27.57
C PRO A 138 -4.69 -40.16 -27.54
N GLU A 139 -3.90 -40.90 -28.31
CA GLU A 139 -2.44 -40.70 -28.37
C GLU A 139 -2.14 -39.26 -28.77
N THR A 140 -1.86 -38.41 -27.79
CA THR A 140 -1.35 -37.05 -28.03
C THR A 140 0.10 -37.20 -28.43
N ARG A 141 0.39 -37.16 -29.74
CA ARG A 141 1.77 -37.05 -30.20
C ARG A 141 2.38 -35.79 -29.56
N PRO A 142 3.54 -35.89 -28.89
CA PRO A 142 4.17 -34.71 -28.31
C PRO A 142 4.48 -33.70 -29.42
N ILE A 143 4.09 -32.44 -29.21
CA ILE A 143 4.36 -31.36 -30.17
C ILE A 143 5.86 -31.23 -30.42
N SER A 144 6.28 -31.20 -31.68
CA SER A 144 7.69 -31.02 -32.00
C SER A 144 8.10 -29.56 -31.76
N GLN A 145 9.40 -29.33 -31.53
CA GLN A 145 9.90 -27.98 -31.32
C GLN A 145 9.73 -27.10 -32.57
N GLU A 146 9.88 -27.68 -33.76
CA GLU A 146 9.67 -27.00 -35.04
C GLU A 146 8.21 -26.61 -35.24
N GLN A 147 7.28 -27.50 -34.88
CA GLN A 147 5.84 -27.22 -34.92
C GLN A 147 5.51 -26.07 -33.98
N LEU A 148 6.01 -26.10 -32.74
CA LEU A 148 5.77 -25.03 -31.78
C LEU A 148 6.35 -23.68 -32.24
N VAL A 149 7.52 -23.68 -32.88
CA VAL A 149 8.08 -22.47 -33.48
C VAL A 149 7.20 -21.93 -34.60
N ALA A 150 6.64 -22.80 -35.45
CA ALA A 150 5.71 -22.40 -36.50
C ALA A 150 4.41 -21.82 -35.94
N GLU A 151 3.84 -22.45 -34.91
CA GLU A 151 2.64 -21.98 -34.22
C GLU A 151 2.86 -20.61 -33.57
N VAL A 152 3.93 -20.42 -32.79
CA VAL A 152 4.23 -19.13 -32.16
C VAL A 152 4.43 -18.02 -33.20
N LYS A 153 5.03 -18.32 -34.35
CA LYS A 153 5.17 -17.35 -35.45
C LYS A 153 3.81 -16.99 -36.06
N GLY A 154 2.93 -17.97 -36.26
CA GLY A 154 1.58 -17.77 -36.77
C GLY A 154 0.73 -16.90 -35.83
N ILE A 155 0.72 -17.25 -34.53
CA ILE A 155 0.03 -16.49 -33.49
C ILE A 155 0.58 -15.06 -33.42
N TYR A 156 1.90 -14.90 -33.41
CA TYR A 156 2.51 -13.56 -33.36
C TYR A 156 2.10 -12.68 -34.55
N ALA A 157 2.03 -13.25 -35.77
CA ALA A 157 1.55 -12.52 -36.94
C ALA A 157 0.08 -12.10 -36.81
N GLY A 158 -0.79 -12.99 -36.31
CA GLY A 158 -2.19 -12.70 -35.99
C GLY A 158 -2.32 -11.58 -34.96
N LEU A 159 -1.64 -11.72 -33.83
CA LEU A 159 -1.57 -10.75 -32.74
C LEU A 159 -1.18 -9.36 -33.24
N MET A 160 -0.10 -9.25 -34.03
CA MET A 160 0.35 -7.97 -34.57
C MET A 160 -0.72 -7.28 -35.43
N MET A 161 -1.47 -8.04 -36.23
CA MET A 161 -2.54 -7.48 -37.06
C MET A 161 -3.70 -6.95 -36.19
N VAL A 162 -4.12 -7.73 -35.19
CA VAL A 162 -5.22 -7.35 -34.29
C VAL A 162 -4.81 -6.17 -33.41
N GLU A 163 -3.59 -6.16 -32.87
CA GLU A 163 -3.06 -5.06 -32.06
C GLU A 163 -3.00 -3.76 -32.85
N SER A 164 -2.43 -3.80 -34.06
CA SER A 164 -2.41 -2.65 -34.96
C SER A 164 -3.83 -2.11 -35.21
N LYS A 165 -4.80 -3.02 -35.37
CA LYS A 165 -6.20 -2.63 -35.56
C LYS A 165 -6.82 -1.99 -34.31
N CYS A 166 -6.53 -2.51 -33.12
CA CYS A 166 -6.98 -1.90 -31.86
C CYS A 166 -6.44 -0.48 -31.73
N ILE A 167 -5.13 -0.29 -31.94
CA ILE A 167 -4.47 1.02 -31.87
C ILE A 167 -5.10 2.01 -32.87
N GLU A 168 -5.30 1.60 -34.12
CA GLU A 168 -5.91 2.44 -35.16
C GLU A 168 -7.32 2.88 -34.76
N VAL A 169 -8.15 1.93 -34.32
CA VAL A 169 -9.56 2.17 -34.00
C VAL A 169 -9.69 3.02 -32.73
N ASP A 170 -8.93 2.72 -31.67
CA ASP A 170 -8.95 3.48 -30.43
C ASP A 170 -8.50 4.93 -30.64
N ASN A 171 -7.45 5.15 -31.44
CA ASN A 171 -6.99 6.50 -31.79
C ASN A 171 -8.05 7.26 -32.60
N ALA A 172 -8.71 6.60 -33.55
CA ALA A 172 -9.79 7.21 -34.32
C ALA A 172 -10.98 7.59 -33.42
N GLN A 173 -11.36 6.72 -32.49
CA GLN A 173 -12.46 6.98 -31.55
C GLN A 173 -12.11 8.04 -30.51
N SER A 174 -10.87 8.07 -30.02
CA SER A 174 -10.39 9.09 -29.08
C SER A 174 -10.31 10.48 -29.72
N SER A 175 -10.11 10.55 -31.04
CA SER A 175 -10.14 11.82 -31.79
C SER A 175 -11.56 12.32 -32.04
N GLN A 176 -12.57 11.46 -31.95
CA GLN A 176 -13.98 11.74 -32.23
C GLN A 176 -14.84 11.74 -30.95
N ASN A 177 -14.37 12.39 -29.89
CA ASN A 177 -14.99 12.33 -28.56
C ASN A 177 -16.48 12.74 -28.52
N ASP A 178 -16.93 13.62 -29.42
CA ASP A 178 -18.33 14.08 -29.45
C ASP A 178 -19.31 13.10 -30.12
N THR A 179 -18.80 12.09 -30.85
CA THR A 179 -19.67 11.16 -31.59
C THR A 179 -20.18 10.07 -30.66
N LYS A 180 -21.49 10.06 -30.38
CA LYS A 180 -22.10 8.98 -29.59
C LYS A 180 -22.02 7.64 -30.33
N LEU A 181 -21.38 6.67 -29.69
CA LEU A 181 -21.36 5.28 -30.16
C LEU A 181 -22.64 4.55 -29.71
N ASN A 182 -23.18 3.73 -30.60
CA ASN A 182 -24.30 2.85 -30.29
C ASN A 182 -23.83 1.53 -29.66
N ASN A 183 -24.77 0.74 -29.14
CA ASN A 183 -24.46 -0.52 -28.45
C ASN A 183 -23.72 -1.53 -29.36
N GLU A 184 -24.07 -1.61 -30.64
CA GLU A 184 -23.44 -2.54 -31.58
C GLU A 184 -21.96 -2.17 -31.83
N GLN A 185 -21.67 -0.86 -31.93
CA GLN A 185 -20.31 -0.36 -32.07
C GLN A 185 -19.47 -0.66 -30.82
N TRP A 186 -20.04 -0.47 -29.63
CA TRP A 186 -19.36 -0.83 -28.39
C TRP A 186 -19.10 -2.33 -28.25
N GLN A 187 -20.08 -3.17 -28.61
CA GLN A 187 -19.90 -4.62 -28.65
C GLN A 187 -18.81 -5.02 -29.65
N ALA A 188 -18.73 -4.36 -30.81
CA ALA A 188 -17.67 -4.61 -31.78
C ALA A 188 -16.28 -4.23 -31.24
N LEU A 189 -16.16 -3.10 -30.52
CA LEU A 189 -14.91 -2.70 -29.86
C LEU A 189 -14.51 -3.70 -28.76
N ILE A 190 -15.45 -4.09 -27.90
CA ILE A 190 -15.20 -5.12 -26.87
C ILE A 190 -14.77 -6.44 -27.52
N ALA A 191 -15.41 -6.85 -28.62
CA ALA A 191 -15.07 -8.07 -29.33
C ALA A 191 -13.66 -7.99 -29.93
N LEU A 192 -13.27 -6.83 -30.48
CA LEU A 192 -11.92 -6.59 -31.01
C LEU A 192 -10.86 -6.73 -29.90
N HIS A 193 -11.05 -6.07 -28.76
CA HIS A 193 -10.12 -6.19 -27.62
C HIS A 193 -10.12 -7.58 -27.02
N ARG A 194 -11.28 -8.26 -26.96
CA ARG A 194 -11.37 -9.67 -26.55
C ARG A 194 -10.47 -10.54 -27.42
N THR A 195 -10.53 -10.38 -28.74
CA THR A 195 -9.67 -11.12 -29.67
C THR A 195 -8.20 -10.82 -29.39
N LEU A 196 -7.81 -9.56 -29.23
CA LEU A 196 -6.42 -9.21 -28.91
C LEU A 196 -5.93 -9.90 -27.62
N LEU A 197 -6.76 -9.91 -26.57
CA LEU A 197 -6.40 -10.55 -25.31
C LEU A 197 -6.25 -12.08 -25.45
N HIS A 198 -7.09 -12.73 -26.27
CA HIS A 198 -6.94 -14.16 -26.57
C HIS A 198 -5.67 -14.45 -27.38
N GLU A 199 -5.35 -13.65 -28.39
CA GLU A 199 -4.11 -13.80 -29.17
C GLU A 199 -2.87 -13.66 -28.28
N HIS A 200 -2.87 -12.71 -27.35
CA HIS A 200 -1.81 -12.60 -26.34
C HIS A 200 -1.74 -13.83 -25.45
N HIS A 201 -2.88 -14.31 -24.95
CA HIS A 201 -2.94 -15.51 -24.12
C HIS A 201 -2.37 -16.74 -24.84
N ASP A 202 -2.78 -16.96 -26.09
CA ASP A 202 -2.29 -18.07 -26.91
C ASP A 202 -0.79 -17.95 -27.18
N PHE A 203 -0.30 -16.72 -27.42
CA PHE A 203 1.13 -16.45 -27.55
C PHE A 203 1.90 -16.81 -26.27
N PHE A 204 1.38 -16.45 -25.10
CA PHE A 204 2.02 -16.77 -23.83
C PHE A 204 2.02 -18.29 -23.56
N LEU A 205 0.90 -18.98 -23.75
CA LEU A 205 0.83 -20.43 -23.58
C LEU A 205 1.76 -21.18 -24.54
N ALA A 206 1.79 -20.78 -25.81
CA ALA A 206 2.64 -21.42 -26.81
C ALA A 206 4.13 -21.13 -26.53
N SER A 207 4.48 -19.88 -26.24
CA SER A 207 5.89 -19.50 -25.98
C SER A 207 6.43 -20.07 -24.67
N GLN A 208 5.58 -20.23 -23.64
CA GLN A 208 5.95 -20.78 -22.33
C GLN A 208 5.69 -22.29 -22.19
N HIS A 209 5.27 -22.96 -23.26
CA HIS A 209 5.00 -24.40 -23.25
C HIS A 209 6.20 -25.20 -22.72
N PRO A 210 6.00 -26.32 -21.98
CA PRO A 210 7.10 -27.12 -21.44
C PRO A 210 8.15 -27.54 -22.48
N SER A 211 7.70 -27.91 -23.69
CA SER A 211 8.56 -28.27 -24.84
C SER A 211 9.21 -27.07 -25.55
N ALA A 212 8.91 -25.83 -25.17
CA ALA A 212 9.49 -24.64 -25.78
C ALA A 212 10.98 -24.52 -25.44
N SER A 213 11.79 -24.17 -26.44
CA SER A 213 13.20 -23.85 -26.21
C SER A 213 13.35 -22.56 -25.40
N GLN A 214 14.51 -22.39 -24.77
CA GLN A 214 14.79 -21.17 -24.01
C GLN A 214 14.74 -19.91 -24.88
N ALA A 215 15.11 -20.01 -26.16
CA ALA A 215 15.00 -18.91 -27.11
C ALA A 215 13.54 -18.52 -27.35
N LEU A 216 12.64 -19.49 -27.45
CA LEU A 216 11.21 -19.27 -27.64
C LEU A 216 10.57 -18.65 -26.39
N LYS A 217 10.89 -19.18 -25.20
CA LYS A 217 10.42 -18.65 -23.91
C LYS A 217 10.81 -17.18 -23.70
N ARG A 218 12.00 -16.78 -24.16
CA ARG A 218 12.50 -15.40 -24.06
C ARG A 218 11.79 -14.40 -24.98
N LEU A 219 11.03 -14.86 -25.99
CA LEU A 219 10.36 -13.94 -26.93
C LEU A 219 9.34 -13.03 -26.25
N ALA A 220 8.60 -13.56 -25.27
CA ALA A 220 7.63 -12.78 -24.52
C ALA A 220 8.26 -11.56 -23.83
N SER A 221 9.40 -11.73 -23.18
CA SER A 221 10.18 -10.62 -22.61
C SER A 221 10.81 -9.75 -23.70
N LYS A 222 11.42 -10.36 -24.72
CA LYS A 222 12.13 -9.66 -25.80
C LYS A 222 11.22 -8.68 -26.55
N TYR A 223 9.96 -9.05 -26.77
CA TYR A 223 8.98 -8.21 -27.44
C TYR A 223 8.10 -7.41 -26.49
N ALA A 224 8.41 -7.44 -25.18
CA ALA A 224 7.63 -6.77 -24.14
C ALA A 224 6.12 -7.10 -24.20
N MET A 225 5.79 -8.37 -24.45
CA MET A 225 4.40 -8.82 -24.63
C MET A 225 3.50 -8.46 -23.46
N PRO A 226 3.90 -8.59 -22.17
CA PRO A 226 3.04 -8.20 -21.06
C PRO A 226 2.71 -6.70 -21.07
N ALA A 227 3.72 -5.85 -21.29
CA ALA A 227 3.52 -4.39 -21.34
C ALA A 227 2.66 -3.95 -22.53
N ARG A 228 2.81 -4.62 -23.68
CA ARG A 228 1.98 -4.37 -24.87
C ARG A 228 0.53 -4.80 -24.66
N MET A 229 0.31 -5.98 -24.08
CA MET A 229 -1.03 -6.46 -23.72
C MET A 229 -1.73 -5.48 -22.78
N TRP A 230 -1.04 -5.00 -21.75
CA TRP A 230 -1.59 -3.99 -20.86
C TRP A 230 -1.90 -2.69 -21.62
N ARG A 231 -0.92 -2.11 -22.31
CA ARG A 231 -1.06 -0.79 -22.96
C ARG A 231 -2.12 -0.77 -24.07
N HIS A 232 -2.04 -1.71 -25.01
CA HIS A 232 -2.84 -1.73 -26.24
C HIS A 232 -4.05 -2.64 -26.15
N GLY A 233 -4.01 -3.65 -25.26
CA GLY A 233 -5.12 -4.56 -25.06
C GLY A 233 -6.13 -4.07 -24.01
N ILE A 234 -5.67 -3.41 -22.96
CA ILE A 234 -6.50 -3.12 -21.76
C ILE A 234 -6.60 -1.61 -21.49
N HIS A 235 -5.48 -0.97 -21.19
CA HIS A 235 -5.44 0.39 -20.65
C HIS A 235 -5.98 1.43 -21.63
N SER A 236 -5.52 1.44 -22.89
CA SER A 236 -6.02 2.38 -23.91
C SER A 236 -7.54 2.33 -24.08
N PHE A 237 -8.10 1.12 -24.15
CA PHE A 237 -9.54 0.95 -24.27
C PHE A 237 -10.30 1.30 -22.99
N LEU A 238 -9.77 0.98 -21.80
CA LEU A 238 -10.33 1.44 -20.52
C LEU A 238 -10.37 2.96 -20.46
N GLU A 239 -9.32 3.65 -20.92
CA GLU A 239 -9.32 5.10 -20.98
C GLU A 239 -10.35 5.63 -21.96
N LEU A 240 -10.49 5.04 -23.16
CA LEU A 240 -11.55 5.43 -24.10
C LEU A 240 -12.95 5.28 -23.49
N LEU A 241 -13.20 4.16 -22.80
CA LEU A 241 -14.45 3.92 -22.08
C LEU A 241 -14.65 4.96 -20.97
N ARG A 242 -13.62 5.22 -20.16
CA ARG A 242 -13.66 6.16 -19.03
C ARG A 242 -14.01 7.58 -19.48
N HIS A 243 -13.41 8.07 -20.57
CA HIS A 243 -13.68 9.42 -21.10
C HIS A 243 -15.11 9.60 -21.61
N ARG A 244 -15.85 8.51 -21.87
CA ARG A 244 -17.23 8.53 -22.40
C ARG A 244 -18.29 8.17 -21.36
N LEU A 245 -17.91 8.15 -20.07
CA LEU A 245 -18.86 8.03 -18.97
C LEU A 245 -19.83 9.23 -18.92
N PRO A 246 -21.07 9.04 -18.45
CA PRO A 246 -21.64 7.79 -17.95
C PRO A 246 -22.15 6.84 -19.05
N GLY A 247 -22.16 7.26 -20.33
CA GLY A 247 -22.79 6.52 -21.42
C GLY A 247 -22.14 5.15 -21.75
N SER A 248 -20.90 4.95 -21.36
CA SER A 248 -20.12 3.71 -21.54
C SER A 248 -20.13 2.77 -20.33
N LEU A 249 -20.82 3.11 -19.23
CA LEU A 249 -20.66 2.43 -17.93
C LEU A 249 -20.82 0.91 -18.00
N GLU A 250 -21.94 0.42 -18.54
CA GLU A 250 -22.23 -1.02 -18.69
C GLU A 250 -21.16 -1.76 -19.52
N HIS A 251 -20.62 -1.07 -20.53
CA HIS A 251 -19.60 -1.61 -21.42
C HIS A 251 -18.24 -1.63 -20.75
N MET A 252 -17.93 -0.61 -19.95
CA MET A 252 -16.75 -0.55 -19.12
C MET A 252 -16.75 -1.66 -18.06
N LEU A 253 -17.88 -1.88 -17.38
CA LEU A 253 -18.06 -3.01 -16.47
C LEU A 253 -17.80 -4.34 -17.18
N THR A 254 -18.49 -4.57 -18.31
CA THR A 254 -18.33 -5.79 -19.12
C THR A 254 -16.86 -6.04 -19.50
N PHE A 255 -16.15 -4.98 -19.93
CA PHE A 255 -14.76 -5.10 -20.33
C PHE A 255 -13.82 -5.34 -19.14
N ILE A 256 -14.04 -4.69 -17.99
CA ILE A 256 -13.23 -4.94 -16.78
C ILE A 256 -13.35 -6.40 -16.35
N TYR A 257 -14.55 -6.98 -16.28
CA TYR A 257 -14.71 -8.39 -15.91
C TYR A 257 -14.01 -9.33 -16.90
N LEU A 258 -14.10 -9.04 -18.20
CA LEU A 258 -13.39 -9.79 -19.23
C LEU A 258 -11.87 -9.73 -19.06
N ALA A 259 -11.32 -8.52 -18.92
CA ALA A 259 -9.89 -8.31 -18.73
C ALA A 259 -9.40 -8.95 -17.43
N TYR A 260 -10.17 -8.84 -16.35
CA TYR A 260 -9.87 -9.46 -15.06
C TYR A 260 -9.81 -10.99 -15.17
N SER A 261 -10.82 -11.62 -15.80
CA SER A 261 -10.80 -13.07 -16.03
C SER A 261 -9.61 -13.51 -16.86
N MET A 262 -9.22 -12.75 -17.88
CA MET A 262 -8.03 -13.05 -18.68
C MET A 262 -6.73 -12.93 -17.86
N MET A 263 -6.58 -11.85 -17.07
CA MET A 263 -5.40 -11.66 -16.23
C MET A 263 -5.29 -12.73 -15.14
N ALA A 264 -6.41 -13.11 -14.52
CA ALA A 264 -6.46 -14.19 -13.53
C ALA A 264 -6.05 -15.54 -14.14
N LEU A 265 -6.54 -15.83 -15.35
CA LEU A 265 -6.15 -17.04 -16.08
C LEU A 265 -4.65 -17.05 -16.40
N LEU A 266 -4.08 -15.93 -16.84
CA LEU A 266 -2.63 -15.81 -17.10
C LEU A 266 -1.81 -15.93 -15.81
N TYR A 267 -2.29 -15.36 -14.71
CA TYR A 267 -1.68 -15.51 -13.40
C TYR A 267 -1.58 -16.99 -12.97
N GLU A 268 -2.62 -17.80 -13.24
CA GLU A 268 -2.62 -19.23 -12.94
C GLU A 268 -1.83 -20.09 -13.94
N THR A 269 -1.81 -19.71 -15.22
CA THR A 269 -1.28 -20.58 -16.28
C THR A 269 0.12 -20.20 -16.76
N VAL A 270 0.55 -18.96 -16.53
CA VAL A 270 1.83 -18.41 -17.02
C VAL A 270 2.58 -17.67 -15.89
N PRO A 271 3.19 -18.41 -14.93
CA PRO A 271 3.84 -17.83 -13.76
C PRO A 271 5.11 -17.03 -14.09
N ALA A 272 5.66 -17.15 -15.31
CA ALA A 272 6.87 -16.44 -15.72
C ALA A 272 6.76 -14.90 -15.64
N PHE A 273 5.53 -14.36 -15.65
CA PHE A 273 5.24 -12.93 -15.57
C PHE A 273 4.29 -12.59 -14.41
N GLU A 274 4.27 -13.45 -13.38
CA GLU A 274 3.33 -13.35 -12.25
C GLU A 274 3.26 -11.95 -11.66
N ASP A 275 4.40 -11.29 -11.46
CA ASP A 275 4.49 -9.96 -10.87
C ASP A 275 3.74 -8.91 -11.73
N THR A 276 3.83 -9.01 -13.05
CA THR A 276 3.07 -8.14 -13.96
C THR A 276 1.57 -8.41 -13.88
N TRP A 277 1.16 -9.67 -13.79
CA TRP A 277 -0.26 -10.04 -13.70
C TRP A 277 -0.91 -9.58 -12.40
N ILE A 278 -0.20 -9.74 -11.27
CA ILE A 278 -0.63 -9.26 -9.95
C ILE A 278 -0.92 -7.75 -10.02
N GLU A 279 -0.02 -6.97 -10.60
CA GLU A 279 -0.21 -5.53 -10.71
C GLU A 279 -1.40 -5.16 -11.62
N CYS A 280 -1.54 -5.82 -12.78
CA CYS A 280 -2.67 -5.60 -13.68
C CYS A 280 -4.01 -5.91 -12.99
N LEU A 281 -4.07 -6.96 -12.17
CA LEU A 281 -5.25 -7.32 -11.38
C LEU A 281 -5.57 -6.26 -10.31
N GLY A 282 -4.53 -5.70 -9.66
CA GLY A 282 -4.67 -4.57 -8.75
C GLY A 282 -5.23 -3.32 -9.44
N ASP A 283 -4.69 -2.97 -10.62
CA ASP A 283 -5.14 -1.84 -11.44
C ASP A 283 -6.59 -2.02 -11.92
N LEU A 284 -6.96 -3.20 -12.43
CA LEU A 284 -8.33 -3.51 -12.84
C LEU A 284 -9.30 -3.39 -11.66
N GLY A 285 -8.91 -3.87 -10.48
CA GLY A 285 -9.68 -3.69 -9.27
C GLY A 285 -9.90 -2.22 -8.90
N ARG A 286 -8.88 -1.36 -9.09
CA ARG A 286 -9.02 0.10 -8.91
C ARG A 286 -9.97 0.73 -9.91
N TYR A 287 -9.87 0.38 -11.19
CA TYR A 287 -10.81 0.88 -12.20
C TYR A 287 -12.25 0.54 -11.82
N ARG A 288 -12.51 -0.71 -11.42
CA ARG A 288 -13.85 -1.15 -11.01
C ARG A 288 -14.35 -0.47 -9.74
N MET A 289 -13.46 -0.25 -8.76
CA MET A 289 -13.76 0.52 -7.56
C MET A 289 -14.08 1.99 -7.88
N ALA A 290 -13.31 2.61 -8.80
CA ALA A 290 -13.41 4.04 -9.09
C ALA A 290 -14.70 4.42 -9.82
N ILE A 291 -15.24 3.53 -10.66
CA ILE A 291 -16.50 3.76 -11.39
C ILE A 291 -17.76 3.38 -10.60
N GLU A 292 -17.60 2.80 -9.41
CA GLU A 292 -18.72 2.47 -8.53
C GLU A 292 -19.09 3.67 -7.66
N ASP A 293 -20.20 4.31 -8.01
CA ASP A 293 -20.73 5.49 -7.31
C ASP A 293 -21.98 5.20 -6.46
N GLU A 294 -22.72 4.11 -6.75
CA GLU A 294 -24.04 3.86 -6.15
C GLU A 294 -24.01 2.76 -5.08
N ASP A 295 -23.38 1.60 -5.32
CA ASP A 295 -23.29 0.52 -4.32
C ASP A 295 -21.97 0.58 -3.53
N ILE A 296 -22.06 1.13 -2.31
CA ILE A 296 -20.94 1.23 -1.37
C ILE A 296 -20.32 -0.15 -1.08
N ARG A 297 -21.11 -1.23 -1.06
CA ARG A 297 -20.59 -2.57 -0.78
C ARG A 297 -19.75 -3.10 -1.93
N ASP A 298 -20.21 -2.90 -3.17
CA ASP A 298 -19.44 -3.29 -4.35
C ASP A 298 -18.13 -2.50 -4.41
N ARG A 299 -18.19 -1.20 -4.08
CA ARG A 299 -16.99 -0.38 -3.97
C ARG A 299 -16.02 -0.94 -2.93
N GLU A 300 -16.48 -1.28 -1.73
CA GLU A 300 -15.67 -1.89 -0.66
C GLU A 300 -15.08 -3.25 -1.05
N VAL A 301 -15.84 -4.09 -1.75
CA VAL A 301 -15.37 -5.37 -2.29
C VAL A 301 -14.22 -5.14 -3.25
N TRP A 302 -14.37 -4.24 -4.22
CA TRP A 302 -13.33 -3.97 -5.20
C TRP A 302 -12.13 -3.21 -4.62
N THR A 303 -12.33 -2.35 -3.62
CA THR A 303 -11.24 -1.81 -2.80
C THR A 303 -10.44 -2.94 -2.16
N SER A 304 -11.11 -3.94 -1.59
CA SER A 304 -10.45 -5.09 -0.92
C SER A 304 -9.74 -6.00 -1.92
N VAL A 305 -10.35 -6.31 -3.07
CA VAL A 305 -9.71 -7.05 -4.17
C VAL A 305 -8.44 -6.36 -4.64
N SER A 306 -8.52 -5.05 -4.88
CA SER A 306 -7.37 -4.28 -5.31
C SER A 306 -6.27 -4.22 -4.25
N ARG A 307 -6.64 -4.01 -2.98
CA ARG A 307 -5.72 -4.00 -1.84
C ARG A 307 -4.99 -5.34 -1.71
N HIS A 308 -5.69 -6.46 -1.86
CA HIS A 308 -5.09 -7.79 -1.84
C HIS A 308 -3.98 -7.93 -2.89
N TRP A 309 -4.27 -7.57 -4.14
CA TRP A 309 -3.27 -7.67 -5.22
C TRP A 309 -2.06 -6.75 -5.00
N TYR A 310 -2.24 -5.51 -4.56
CA TYR A 310 -1.11 -4.63 -4.28
C TYR A 310 -0.33 -5.00 -3.02
N SER A 311 -0.99 -5.54 -1.98
CA SER A 311 -0.30 -6.09 -0.81
C SER A 311 0.65 -7.20 -1.26
N LYS A 312 0.13 -8.16 -2.04
CA LYS A 312 0.92 -9.25 -2.62
C LYS A 312 2.05 -8.74 -3.53
N ALA A 313 1.79 -7.76 -4.38
CA ALA A 313 2.82 -7.14 -5.22
C ALA A 313 3.93 -6.54 -4.35
N SER A 314 3.55 -5.79 -3.32
CA SER A 314 4.49 -5.10 -2.43
C SER A 314 5.31 -6.08 -1.60
N ASP A 315 4.79 -7.26 -1.27
CA ASP A 315 5.57 -8.28 -0.57
C ASP A 315 6.69 -8.86 -1.43
N LYS A 316 6.44 -9.00 -2.73
CA LYS A 316 7.42 -9.49 -3.71
C LYS A 316 8.43 -8.43 -4.11
N ALA A 317 7.98 -7.19 -4.26
CA ALA A 317 8.81 -6.05 -4.64
C ALA A 317 8.79 -4.94 -3.56
N PRO A 318 9.27 -5.23 -2.32
CA PRO A 318 9.08 -4.35 -1.16
C PRO A 318 9.82 -3.02 -1.28
N THR A 319 10.78 -2.90 -2.19
CA THR A 319 11.54 -1.68 -2.45
C THR A 319 10.85 -0.73 -3.44
N THR A 320 9.71 -1.10 -4.02
CA THR A 320 9.02 -0.35 -5.08
C THR A 320 7.95 0.59 -4.53
N GLY A 321 8.21 1.89 -4.57
CA GLY A 321 7.35 2.93 -4.00
C GLY A 321 5.95 3.01 -4.61
N ARG A 322 5.82 2.73 -5.90
CA ARG A 322 4.54 2.85 -6.62
C ARG A 322 3.45 1.93 -6.07
N LEU A 323 3.83 0.75 -5.57
CA LEU A 323 2.88 -0.20 -4.98
C LEU A 323 2.28 0.35 -3.69
N TYR A 324 3.09 0.98 -2.84
CA TYR A 324 2.62 1.63 -1.63
C TYR A 324 1.81 2.90 -1.92
N HIS A 325 2.10 3.63 -3.00
CA HIS A 325 1.24 4.74 -3.45
C HIS A 325 -0.18 4.26 -3.75
N HIS A 326 -0.33 3.14 -4.45
CA HIS A 326 -1.65 2.57 -4.72
C HIS A 326 -2.35 2.08 -3.45
N LEU A 327 -1.61 1.43 -2.53
CA LEU A 327 -2.14 1.08 -1.21
C LEU A 327 -2.58 2.30 -0.40
N ALA A 328 -1.88 3.43 -0.51
CA ALA A 328 -2.27 4.68 0.13
C ALA A 328 -3.64 5.16 -0.39
N ILE A 329 -3.86 5.16 -1.71
CA ILE A 329 -5.16 5.53 -2.29
C ILE A 329 -6.28 4.63 -1.76
N LEU A 330 -6.02 3.33 -1.63
CA LEU A 330 -6.95 2.30 -1.16
C LEU A 330 -7.16 2.29 0.36
N ALA A 331 -6.36 3.04 1.12
CA ALA A 331 -6.48 3.12 2.57
C ALA A 331 -7.58 4.11 3.03
N ARG A 332 -8.22 4.85 2.11
CA ARG A 332 -9.35 5.73 2.46
C ARG A 332 -10.50 4.91 3.10
N PRO A 333 -11.16 5.43 4.16
CA PRO A 333 -10.99 6.74 4.79
C PRO A 333 -9.93 6.80 5.92
N ASN A 334 -9.12 5.75 6.14
CA ASN A 334 -8.12 5.71 7.21
C ASN A 334 -6.95 6.65 6.91
N ALA A 335 -6.98 7.86 7.46
CA ALA A 335 -5.98 8.90 7.24
C ALA A 335 -4.59 8.52 7.76
N LEU A 336 -4.52 7.79 8.87
CA LEU A 336 -3.25 7.37 9.45
C LEU A 336 -2.54 6.35 8.55
N GLN A 337 -3.29 5.36 8.07
CA GLN A 337 -2.79 4.35 7.14
C GLN A 337 -2.41 4.95 5.77
N GLN A 338 -3.19 5.93 5.29
CA GLN A 338 -2.82 6.71 4.10
C GLN A 338 -1.47 7.41 4.27
N LEU A 339 -1.27 8.14 5.37
CA LEU A 339 0.00 8.82 5.66
C LEU A 339 1.16 7.82 5.75
N PHE A 340 0.96 6.68 6.40
CA PHE A 340 1.95 5.60 6.46
C PHE A 340 2.35 5.13 5.04
N TYR A 341 1.39 4.77 4.20
CA TYR A 341 1.70 4.24 2.86
C TYR A 341 2.29 5.29 1.93
N TYR A 342 1.84 6.54 1.97
CA TYR A 342 2.47 7.61 1.19
C TYR A 342 3.89 7.89 1.68
N SER A 343 4.13 7.90 3.00
CA SER A 343 5.48 8.05 3.56
C SER A 343 6.39 6.89 3.11
N LYS A 344 5.89 5.65 3.20
CA LYS A 344 6.61 4.46 2.73
C LYS A 344 6.91 4.52 1.24
N SER A 345 5.95 4.95 0.41
CA SER A 345 6.13 5.14 -1.03
C SER A 345 7.32 6.05 -1.40
N LEU A 346 7.63 7.02 -0.53
CA LEU A 346 8.73 7.97 -0.69
C LEU A 346 10.03 7.56 0.01
N CYS A 347 9.98 6.62 0.96
CA CYS A 347 11.12 6.20 1.79
C CYS A 347 11.56 4.75 1.58
N VAL A 348 11.22 4.17 0.43
CA VAL A 348 11.77 2.89 -0.05
C VAL A 348 12.87 3.16 -1.09
N PRO A 349 13.77 2.21 -1.36
CA PRO A 349 14.89 2.41 -2.29
C PRO A 349 14.52 2.89 -3.70
N ILE A 350 13.36 2.49 -4.22
CA ILE A 350 12.83 2.98 -5.51
C ILE A 350 11.61 3.85 -5.21
N PRO A 351 11.80 5.11 -4.82
CA PRO A 351 10.70 5.99 -4.41
C PRO A 351 9.79 6.33 -5.59
N PHE A 352 8.51 6.59 -5.32
CA PHE A 352 7.56 7.03 -6.34
C PHE A 352 7.29 8.53 -6.23
N ALA A 353 7.92 9.33 -7.09
CA ALA A 353 7.91 10.79 -7.00
C ALA A 353 6.49 11.40 -7.03
N SER A 354 5.56 10.85 -7.84
CA SER A 354 4.18 11.35 -7.91
C SER A 354 3.42 11.25 -6.59
N ALA A 355 3.88 10.41 -5.65
CA ALA A 355 3.30 10.38 -4.29
C ALA A 355 3.45 11.72 -3.56
N LYS A 356 4.44 12.56 -3.92
CA LYS A 356 4.60 13.91 -3.35
C LYS A 356 3.42 14.84 -3.66
N GLU A 357 2.80 14.66 -4.82
CA GLU A 357 1.60 15.40 -5.21
C GLU A 357 0.35 14.73 -4.63
N SER A 358 0.24 13.40 -4.75
CA SER A 358 -0.95 12.68 -4.28
C SER A 358 -1.17 12.77 -2.76
N ILE A 359 -0.11 12.79 -1.95
CA ILE A 359 -0.24 12.96 -0.49
C ILE A 359 -0.86 14.30 -0.10
N MET A 360 -0.81 15.32 -0.96
CA MET A 360 -1.47 16.60 -0.69
C MET A 360 -2.99 16.48 -0.63
N THR A 361 -3.59 15.47 -1.27
CA THR A 361 -5.03 15.17 -1.12
C THR A 361 -5.42 14.79 0.31
N LEU A 362 -4.46 14.31 1.11
CA LEU A 362 -4.62 14.07 2.55
C LEU A 362 -4.35 15.34 3.38
N PHE A 363 -3.33 16.13 3.01
CA PHE A 363 -2.89 17.28 3.79
C PHE A 363 -3.71 18.55 3.58
N ASP A 364 -4.07 18.91 2.34
CA ASP A 364 -4.77 20.16 2.05
C ASP A 364 -6.11 20.29 2.80
N PRO A 365 -6.94 19.23 2.95
CA PRO A 365 -8.13 19.30 3.81
C PRO A 365 -7.79 19.59 5.28
N ALA A 366 -6.74 18.96 5.83
CA ALA A 366 -6.29 19.16 7.22
C ALA A 366 -5.67 20.55 7.46
N LEU A 367 -5.08 21.14 6.42
CA LEU A 367 -4.51 22.50 6.45
C LEU A 367 -5.57 23.59 6.18
N GLY A 368 -6.82 23.23 5.86
CA GLY A 368 -7.86 24.21 5.53
C GLY A 368 -7.75 24.81 4.13
N GLY A 369 -7.07 24.12 3.21
CA GLY A 369 -6.80 24.54 1.83
C GLY A 369 -7.97 24.40 0.84
N GLY A 370 -9.20 24.15 1.30
CA GLY A 370 -10.38 24.00 0.43
C GLY A 370 -11.70 24.36 1.13
N ASN A 371 -12.72 24.73 0.35
CA ASN A 371 -14.05 25.14 0.80
C ASN A 371 -14.64 24.21 1.89
N HIS A 372 -14.60 24.64 3.16
CA HIS A 372 -15.46 24.20 4.28
C HIS A 372 -15.78 22.69 4.43
N GLN A 373 -14.91 21.77 4.00
CA GLN A 373 -14.99 20.38 4.45
C GLN A 373 -14.12 20.25 5.69
N GLN A 374 -14.75 20.37 6.86
CA GLN A 374 -14.12 19.91 8.11
C GLN A 374 -13.68 18.47 7.89
N THR A 375 -12.39 18.19 8.08
CA THR A 375 -11.87 16.84 8.06
C THR A 375 -12.68 16.01 9.05
N HIS A 376 -13.37 14.95 8.60
CA HIS A 376 -14.14 14.04 9.47
C HIS A 376 -13.24 13.15 10.37
N LEU A 377 -12.00 13.59 10.59
CA LEU A 377 -11.01 12.89 11.40
C LEU A 377 -11.29 13.14 12.87
N ILE A 378 -10.98 12.16 13.69
CA ILE A 378 -10.94 12.36 15.14
C ILE A 378 -9.81 13.36 15.47
N PRO A 379 -9.92 14.13 16.56
CA PRO A 379 -8.98 15.23 16.86
C PRO A 379 -7.50 14.83 16.83
N ILE A 380 -7.15 13.66 17.37
CA ILE A 380 -5.75 13.18 17.38
C ILE A 380 -5.22 12.91 15.97
N ASP A 381 -6.01 12.27 15.10
CA ASP A 381 -5.61 11.97 13.72
C ASP A 381 -5.50 13.26 12.91
N ALA A 382 -6.42 14.21 13.14
CA ALA A 382 -6.37 15.53 12.54
C ALA A 382 -5.09 16.28 12.92
N ALA A 383 -4.75 16.31 14.21
CA ALA A 383 -3.55 16.96 14.71
C ALA A 383 -2.26 16.30 14.18
N PHE A 384 -2.21 14.96 14.14
CA PHE A 384 -1.06 14.22 13.61
C PHE A 384 -0.87 14.48 12.11
N VAL A 385 -1.92 14.29 11.30
CA VAL A 385 -1.88 14.50 9.85
C VAL A 385 -1.57 15.96 9.52
N LYS A 386 -2.12 16.91 10.27
CA LYS A 386 -1.84 18.34 10.09
C LYS A 386 -0.39 18.69 10.44
N SER A 387 0.18 18.11 11.51
CA SER A 387 1.60 18.29 11.85
C SER A 387 2.50 17.83 10.70
N HIS A 388 2.25 16.63 10.17
CA HIS A 388 2.96 16.12 9.00
C HIS A 388 2.74 16.98 7.76
N GLY A 389 1.53 17.47 7.53
CA GLY A 389 1.20 18.36 6.41
C GLY A 389 1.93 19.70 6.46
N ILE A 390 2.07 20.30 7.64
CA ILE A 390 2.85 21.54 7.84
C ILE A 390 4.33 21.29 7.48
N MET A 391 4.93 20.23 8.03
CA MET A 391 6.34 19.87 7.75
C MET A 391 6.57 19.54 6.27
N PHE A 392 5.64 18.80 5.65
CA PHE A 392 5.79 18.34 4.26
C PHE A 392 5.64 19.48 3.25
N SER A 393 4.61 20.31 3.44
CA SER A 393 4.21 21.36 2.48
C SER A 393 4.85 22.72 2.73
N HIS A 394 5.46 22.93 3.90
CA HIS A 394 6.02 24.21 4.35
C HIS A 394 4.95 25.32 4.45
N LYS A 395 3.67 24.95 4.56
CA LYS A 395 2.54 25.87 4.79
C LYS A 395 2.24 25.96 6.28
N GLN A 396 1.87 27.15 6.77
CA GLN A 396 1.49 27.40 8.18
C GLN A 396 2.56 26.97 9.21
N VAL A 397 3.83 27.13 8.87
CA VAL A 397 4.97 26.71 9.71
C VAL A 397 4.95 27.29 11.13
N ASP A 398 4.36 28.47 11.33
CA ASP A 398 4.27 29.11 12.64
C ASP A 398 3.23 28.45 13.57
N ASN A 399 2.30 27.68 12.99
CA ASN A 399 1.31 26.90 13.74
C ASN A 399 1.82 25.51 14.12
N PHE A 400 2.99 25.09 13.64
CA PHE A 400 3.49 23.71 13.81
C PHE A 400 3.48 23.29 15.29
N ARG A 401 4.13 24.07 16.16
CA ARG A 401 4.26 23.73 17.59
C ARG A 401 2.93 23.56 18.28
N LEU A 402 1.98 24.47 18.04
CA LEU A 402 0.63 24.39 18.59
C LEU A 402 -0.08 23.10 18.18
N VAL A 403 -0.01 22.71 16.91
CA VAL A 403 -0.67 21.51 16.40
C VAL A 403 0.02 20.24 16.88
N ALA A 404 1.37 20.24 16.94
CA ALA A 404 2.14 19.13 17.48
C ALA A 404 1.83 18.91 18.97
N ASP A 405 1.75 19.98 19.76
CA ASP A 405 1.44 19.92 21.19
C ASP A 405 -0.01 19.45 21.43
N GLU A 406 -0.95 19.80 20.57
CA GLU A 406 -2.31 19.24 20.59
C GLU A 406 -2.30 17.72 20.37
N PHE A 407 -1.58 17.22 19.36
CA PHE A 407 -1.42 15.78 19.14
C PHE A 407 -0.79 15.09 20.36
N LEU A 408 0.31 15.64 20.88
CA LEU A 408 1.05 15.09 22.01
C LEU A 408 0.20 15.05 23.29
N GLY A 409 -0.59 16.10 23.55
CA GLY A 409 -1.49 16.17 24.70
C GLY A 409 -2.66 15.18 24.65
N LEU A 410 -3.06 14.74 23.44
CA LEU A 410 -4.12 13.74 23.24
C LEU A 410 -3.60 12.30 23.25
N LEU A 411 -2.30 12.10 23.04
CA LEU A 411 -1.68 10.82 22.72
C LEU A 411 -1.87 9.78 23.84
N ASP A 412 -1.49 10.08 25.08
CA ASP A 412 -1.53 9.10 26.18
C ASP A 412 -2.95 8.59 26.48
N ALA A 413 -3.91 9.52 26.56
CA ALA A 413 -5.31 9.22 26.74
C ALA A 413 -5.88 8.39 25.58
N HIS A 414 -5.43 8.67 24.35
CA HIS A 414 -5.85 7.91 23.18
C HIS A 414 -5.34 6.46 23.21
N ILE A 415 -4.05 6.25 23.53
CA ILE A 415 -3.45 4.91 23.68
C ILE A 415 -4.27 4.09 24.69
N SER A 416 -4.53 4.68 25.86
CA SER A 416 -5.31 4.06 26.93
C SER A 416 -6.74 3.71 26.49
N ARG A 417 -7.35 4.53 25.62
CA ARG A 417 -8.73 4.33 25.15
C ARG A 417 -8.85 3.24 24.09
N ILE A 418 -7.92 3.14 23.14
CA ILE A 418 -8.05 2.20 22.01
C ILE A 418 -7.28 0.89 22.21
N THR A 419 -6.41 0.82 23.22
CA THR A 419 -5.75 -0.40 23.73
C THR A 419 -5.09 -1.21 22.61
N LYS A 420 -5.54 -2.45 22.34
CA LYS A 420 -4.96 -3.33 21.33
C LYS A 420 -4.95 -2.75 19.93
N ARG A 421 -5.92 -1.90 19.58
CA ARG A 421 -5.95 -1.23 18.27
C ARG A 421 -4.81 -0.22 18.10
N TRP A 422 -4.20 0.23 19.19
CA TRP A 422 -3.02 1.08 19.15
C TRP A 422 -1.79 0.36 18.60
N MET A 423 -1.72 -0.98 18.68
CA MET A 423 -0.55 -1.70 18.15
C MET A 423 -0.32 -1.39 16.67
N GLU A 424 -1.38 -1.39 15.86
CA GLU A 424 -1.34 -1.03 14.45
C GLU A 424 -1.11 0.46 14.22
N ALA A 425 -1.92 1.32 14.86
CA ALA A 425 -1.76 2.77 14.75
C ALA A 425 -0.35 3.23 15.17
N GLY A 426 0.21 2.60 16.20
CA GLY A 426 1.51 2.89 16.76
C GLY A 426 2.64 2.66 15.76
N TYR A 427 2.70 1.52 15.09
CA TYR A 427 3.75 1.32 14.08
C TYR A 427 3.55 2.21 12.84
N TYR A 428 2.32 2.59 12.49
CA TYR A 428 2.10 3.60 11.43
C TYR A 428 2.67 4.97 11.82
N ILE A 429 2.40 5.43 13.05
CA ILE A 429 2.93 6.70 13.58
C ILE A 429 4.45 6.65 13.66
N ALA A 430 5.03 5.56 14.19
CA ALA A 430 6.47 5.41 14.30
C ALA A 430 7.15 5.46 12.92
N ILE A 431 6.65 4.72 11.93
CA ILE A 431 7.19 4.73 10.57
C ILE A 431 7.05 6.12 9.93
N ALA A 432 5.89 6.77 10.06
CA ALA A 432 5.67 8.11 9.52
C ALA A 432 6.65 9.14 10.15
N ASN A 433 6.87 9.09 11.47
CA ASN A 433 7.85 9.93 12.16
C ASN A 433 9.27 9.65 11.67
N CYS A 434 9.68 8.39 11.54
CA CYS A 434 10.98 8.02 10.99
C CYS A 434 11.17 8.53 9.55
N CYS A 435 10.13 8.42 8.71
CA CYS A 435 10.16 8.97 7.35
C CYS A 435 10.25 10.50 7.35
N ALA A 436 9.57 11.19 8.27
CA ALA A 436 9.65 12.64 8.41
C ALA A 436 11.04 13.12 8.85
N LEU A 437 11.74 12.36 9.72
CA LEU A 437 13.15 12.64 10.08
C LEU A 437 14.08 12.58 8.85
N LEU A 438 13.73 11.78 7.86
CA LEU A 438 14.42 11.68 6.56
C LEU A 438 13.85 12.67 5.52
N SER A 439 13.03 13.64 5.93
CA SER A 439 12.27 14.55 5.07
C SER A 439 11.54 13.82 3.93
N TYR A 440 10.99 12.64 4.23
CA TYR A 440 10.32 11.75 3.28
C TYR A 440 11.20 11.34 2.09
N GLY A 441 12.48 11.03 2.36
CA GLY A 441 13.44 10.56 1.36
C GLY A 441 14.02 11.65 0.46
N ARG A 442 13.96 12.93 0.88
CA ARG A 442 14.59 14.04 0.15
C ARG A 442 16.11 13.97 0.29
N GLU A 443 16.84 14.10 -0.82
CA GLU A 443 18.30 14.03 -0.84
C GLU A 443 18.97 15.18 -0.09
N GLU A 444 18.29 16.32 0.07
CA GLU A 444 18.81 17.49 0.78
C GLU A 444 18.85 17.31 2.30
N ASN A 445 18.10 16.33 2.82
CA ASN A 445 17.99 16.04 4.24
C ASN A 445 19.37 15.75 4.85
N VAL A 446 19.63 16.32 6.03
CA VAL A 446 20.93 16.21 6.71
C VAL A 446 21.32 14.75 6.99
N ILE A 447 20.39 13.92 7.47
CA ILE A 447 20.65 12.50 7.75
C ILE A 447 20.96 11.76 6.45
N MET A 448 20.15 11.97 5.40
CA MET A 448 20.35 11.31 4.10
C MET A 448 21.71 11.66 3.49
N ARG A 449 22.11 12.94 3.50
CA ARG A 449 23.44 13.36 3.01
C ARG A 449 24.58 12.72 3.79
N LEU A 450 24.48 12.69 5.12
CA LEU A 450 25.52 12.11 5.96
C LEU A 450 25.68 10.59 5.74
N ILE A 451 24.57 9.89 5.50
CA ILE A 451 24.58 8.46 5.13
C ILE A 451 25.29 8.27 3.79
N HIS A 452 24.88 9.01 2.74
CA HIS A 452 25.47 8.90 1.41
C HIS A 452 26.96 9.26 1.38
N SER A 453 27.37 10.31 2.09
CA SER A 453 28.79 10.69 2.18
C SER A 453 29.65 9.57 2.77
N GLN A 454 29.19 8.95 3.87
CA GLN A 454 29.93 7.84 4.49
C GLN A 454 30.02 6.61 3.57
N ASP A 455 28.96 6.30 2.84
CA ASP A 455 28.96 5.17 1.90
C ASP A 455 29.89 5.42 0.70
N ASN A 456 29.94 6.66 0.19
CA ASN A 456 30.86 7.07 -0.86
C ASN A 456 32.33 6.99 -0.41
N GLU A 457 32.63 7.41 0.83
CA GLU A 457 33.97 7.28 1.43
C GLU A 457 34.39 5.81 1.55
N LYS A 458 33.49 4.93 2.01
CA LYS A 458 33.74 3.48 2.09
C LYS A 458 33.99 2.83 0.72
N GLN A 459 33.39 3.37 -0.34
CA GLN A 459 33.55 2.90 -1.72
C GLN A 459 34.76 3.53 -2.45
N GLY A 460 35.58 4.34 -1.76
CA GLY A 460 36.79 4.93 -2.33
C GLY A 460 36.53 6.03 -3.37
N GLN A 461 35.31 6.57 -3.45
CA GLN A 461 34.99 7.70 -4.31
C GLN A 461 35.45 8.99 -3.63
N THR A 462 36.58 9.55 -4.10
CA THR A 462 37.18 10.75 -3.52
C THR A 462 36.31 11.97 -3.84
N THR A 463 35.49 12.42 -2.90
CA THR A 463 34.92 13.77 -2.97
C THR A 463 35.90 14.72 -2.28
N GLY A 464 36.65 15.47 -3.09
CA GLY A 464 37.52 16.52 -2.60
C GLY A 464 36.70 17.70 -2.10
N SER A 465 36.37 17.72 -0.81
CA SER A 465 36.14 18.94 -0.03
C SER A 465 35.95 18.55 1.44
N VAL A 466 36.48 19.34 2.37
CA VAL A 466 36.11 19.26 3.79
C VAL A 466 34.60 19.55 3.85
N ALA A 467 33.78 18.51 4.01
CA ALA A 467 32.34 18.65 3.98
C ALA A 467 31.90 19.48 5.19
N ASP A 468 31.48 20.71 4.94
CA ASP A 468 30.74 21.52 5.90
C ASP A 468 29.53 20.70 6.37
N VAL A 469 29.41 20.49 7.68
CA VAL A 469 28.32 19.67 8.23
C VAL A 469 27.01 20.33 7.80
N PRO A 470 26.15 19.63 7.04
CA PRO A 470 24.88 20.17 6.61
C PRO A 470 24.10 20.79 7.76
N LYS A 471 23.79 22.08 7.67
CA LYS A 471 22.94 22.71 8.68
C LYS A 471 21.54 22.08 8.64
N PRO A 472 20.97 21.65 9.77
CA PRO A 472 19.60 21.16 9.83
C PRO A 472 18.61 22.21 9.31
N THR A 473 17.59 21.74 8.58
CA THR A 473 16.51 22.58 8.08
C THR A 473 15.39 22.69 9.13
N ARG A 474 14.55 23.74 9.04
CA ARG A 474 13.44 23.93 9.98
C ARG A 474 12.47 22.74 10.00
N ASP A 475 12.17 22.15 8.84
CA ASP A 475 11.32 20.95 8.75
C ASP A 475 11.94 19.73 9.43
N PHE A 476 13.28 19.60 9.40
CA PHE A 476 13.97 18.57 10.17
C PHE A 476 13.86 18.82 11.68
N GLU A 477 14.07 20.05 12.14
CA GLU A 477 13.95 20.41 13.56
C GLU A 477 12.51 20.18 14.09
N ASP A 478 11.51 20.49 13.27
CA ASP A 478 10.10 20.24 13.56
C ASP A 478 9.80 18.73 13.58
N ALA A 479 10.30 17.96 12.61
CA ALA A 479 10.17 16.50 12.60
C ALA A 479 10.86 15.85 13.81
N LEU A 480 12.04 16.36 14.19
CA LEU A 480 12.78 15.93 15.36
C LEU A 480 11.97 16.22 16.63
N TYR A 481 11.39 17.41 16.77
CA TYR A 481 10.52 17.71 17.90
C TYR A 481 9.34 16.73 18.02
N LEU A 482 8.57 16.57 16.94
CA LEU A 482 7.40 15.69 16.93
C LEU A 482 7.80 14.25 17.26
N ALA A 483 8.84 13.72 16.61
CA ALA A 483 9.30 12.36 16.83
C ALA A 483 9.77 12.13 18.27
N MET A 484 10.66 12.98 18.79
CA MET A 484 11.23 12.81 20.13
C MET A 484 10.16 12.93 21.22
N LYS A 485 9.23 13.88 21.11
CA LYS A 485 8.12 14.01 22.06
C LYS A 485 7.11 12.87 21.97
N THR A 486 6.87 12.33 20.77
CA THR A 486 6.05 11.13 20.63
C THR A 486 6.73 9.93 21.30
N HIS A 487 8.04 9.76 21.10
CA HIS A 487 8.82 8.71 21.76
C HIS A 487 8.76 8.83 23.28
N GLU A 488 8.88 10.04 23.82
CA GLU A 488 8.82 10.31 25.26
C GLU A 488 7.49 9.85 25.88
N VAL A 489 6.36 10.26 25.30
CA VAL A 489 5.02 9.81 25.75
C VAL A 489 4.91 8.28 25.69
N VAL A 490 5.35 7.67 24.60
CA VAL A 490 5.21 6.22 24.40
C VAL A 490 6.14 5.41 25.32
N PHE A 491 7.38 5.85 25.54
CA PHE A 491 8.34 5.14 26.39
C PHE A 491 8.04 5.26 27.88
N ASN A 492 7.38 6.33 28.31
CA ASN A 492 6.90 6.46 29.69
C ASN A 492 5.81 5.45 30.04
N ARG A 493 5.16 4.81 29.05
CA ARG A 493 4.23 3.69 29.26
C ARG A 493 4.98 2.37 29.42
N GLN A 494 5.62 2.17 30.57
CA GLN A 494 6.55 1.06 30.80
C GLN A 494 5.87 -0.31 30.70
N ASP A 495 4.73 -0.48 31.38
CA ASP A 495 3.97 -1.75 31.48
C ASP A 495 2.89 -1.96 30.39
N ASP A 496 2.87 -1.14 29.34
CA ASP A 496 1.86 -1.24 28.28
C ASP A 496 2.38 -2.12 27.12
N ALA A 497 1.75 -3.28 26.91
CA ALA A 497 2.09 -4.16 25.79
C ALA A 497 1.68 -3.58 24.43
N ASN A 498 0.69 -2.68 24.40
CA ASN A 498 0.15 -2.12 23.16
C ASN A 498 1.14 -1.17 22.48
N VAL A 499 2.14 -0.65 23.20
CA VAL A 499 3.17 0.23 22.64
C VAL A 499 4.41 -0.50 22.13
N LEU A 500 4.51 -1.82 22.33
CA LEU A 500 5.69 -2.58 21.90
C LEU A 500 5.95 -2.53 20.38
N PRO A 501 4.95 -2.60 19.48
CA PRO A 501 5.21 -2.47 18.05
C PRO A 501 5.80 -1.10 17.68
N TYR A 502 5.34 -0.02 18.32
CA TYR A 502 5.92 1.32 18.17
C TYR A 502 7.39 1.32 18.62
N THR A 503 7.66 0.82 19.83
CA THR A 503 9.02 0.77 20.38
C THR A 503 9.95 -0.03 19.48
N HIS A 504 9.48 -1.17 18.95
CA HIS A 504 10.25 -2.00 18.04
C HIS A 504 10.65 -1.24 16.78
N VAL A 505 9.71 -0.58 16.08
CA VAL A 505 10.01 0.24 14.89
C VAL A 505 11.07 1.31 15.19
N VAL A 506 10.91 2.05 16.29
CA VAL A 506 11.84 3.13 16.67
C VAL A 506 13.24 2.57 16.94
N LEU A 507 13.35 1.42 17.60
CA LEU A 507 14.65 0.81 17.86
C LEU A 507 15.30 0.24 16.60
N VAL A 508 14.54 -0.24 15.62
CA VAL A 508 15.08 -0.63 14.31
C VAL A 508 15.69 0.58 13.62
N PHE A 509 14.99 1.72 13.61
CA PHE A 509 15.50 2.97 13.05
C PHE A 509 16.76 3.47 13.79
N MET A 510 16.75 3.46 15.12
CA MET A 510 17.91 3.89 15.91
C MET A 510 19.12 2.96 15.72
N LEU A 511 18.91 1.64 15.67
CA LEU A 511 19.96 0.68 15.34
C LEU A 511 20.54 0.93 13.94
N TYR A 512 19.71 1.28 12.96
CA TYR A 512 20.21 1.67 11.64
C TYR A 512 21.11 2.90 11.72
N LEU A 513 20.71 3.94 12.47
CA LEU A 513 21.52 5.15 12.65
C LEU A 513 22.84 4.90 13.37
N THR A 514 22.98 3.89 14.24
CA THR A 514 24.28 3.60 14.88
C THR A 514 25.37 3.18 13.89
N ARG A 515 24.99 2.75 12.68
CA ARG A 515 25.93 2.49 11.56
C ARG A 515 26.54 3.78 10.97
N PHE A 516 25.98 4.94 11.31
CA PHE A 516 26.32 6.25 10.76
C PHE A 516 26.46 7.30 11.88
N PRO A 517 27.61 7.36 12.58
CA PRO A 517 27.75 8.18 13.79
C PRO A 517 27.39 9.67 13.60
N SER A 518 27.74 10.26 12.45
CA SER A 518 27.41 11.67 12.14
C SER A 518 25.90 11.89 11.97
N ALA A 519 25.20 10.92 11.38
CA ALA A 519 23.74 10.97 11.24
C ALA A 519 23.05 10.75 12.59
N LEU A 520 23.54 9.81 13.41
CA LEU A 520 23.05 9.59 14.77
C LEU A 520 23.19 10.84 15.63
N ALA A 521 24.29 11.59 15.50
CA ALA A 521 24.55 12.84 16.23
C ALA A 521 23.45 13.89 16.04
N GLN A 522 22.72 13.86 14.92
CA GLN A 522 21.61 14.78 14.64
C GLN A 522 20.36 14.49 15.49
N VAL A 523 20.26 13.30 16.07
CA VAL A 523 19.07 12.81 16.78
C VAL A 523 19.36 12.47 18.24
N GLU A 524 20.53 11.88 18.54
CA GLU A 524 20.81 11.25 19.83
C GLU A 524 20.73 12.19 21.04
N HIS A 525 20.99 13.49 20.88
CA HIS A 525 20.95 14.43 22.00
C HIS A 525 19.55 14.71 22.53
N LEU A 526 18.54 14.63 21.66
CA LEU A 526 17.13 14.85 22.03
C LEU A 526 16.36 13.55 22.25
N PHE A 527 16.94 12.41 21.85
CA PHE A 527 16.30 11.12 22.00
C PHE A 527 16.08 10.78 23.49
N PRO A 528 14.87 10.28 23.87
CA PRO A 528 14.53 10.00 25.27
C PRO A 528 15.18 8.69 25.76
N TRP A 529 16.52 8.68 25.86
CA TRP A 529 17.31 7.53 26.28
C TRP A 529 16.93 7.04 27.68
N LYS A 530 16.71 7.94 28.63
CA LYS A 530 16.38 7.57 30.01
C LYS A 530 15.02 6.86 30.11
N PRO A 531 13.90 7.41 29.59
CA PRO A 531 12.63 6.67 29.50
C PRO A 531 12.77 5.31 28.79
N LEU A 532 13.53 5.24 27.69
CA LEU A 532 13.79 3.97 27.01
C LEU A 532 14.51 2.97 27.92
N SER A 533 15.56 3.38 28.63
CA SER A 533 16.32 2.50 29.53
C SER A 533 15.45 1.92 30.64
N LEU A 534 14.52 2.71 31.18
CA LEU A 534 13.57 2.24 32.19
C LEU A 534 12.58 1.24 31.59
N LYS A 535 12.04 1.53 30.39
CA LYS A 535 11.19 0.58 29.68
C LYS A 535 11.90 -0.74 29.39
N LEU A 536 13.16 -0.70 28.96
CA LEU A 536 13.96 -1.90 28.70
C LEU A 536 14.17 -2.71 29.99
N ASN A 537 14.45 -2.04 31.11
CA ASN A 537 14.57 -2.70 32.42
C ASN A 537 13.25 -3.33 32.89
N GLU A 538 12.11 -2.69 32.62
CA GLU A 538 10.81 -3.30 32.91
C GLU A 538 10.57 -4.53 32.02
N LEU A 539 10.94 -4.48 30.74
CA LEU A 539 10.86 -5.66 29.89
C LEU A 539 11.78 -6.80 30.37
N LEU A 540 12.98 -6.46 30.86
CA LEU A 540 13.91 -7.42 31.46
C LEU A 540 13.34 -8.09 32.72
N SER A 541 12.52 -7.40 33.51
CA SER A 541 11.86 -7.96 34.70
C SER A 541 11.08 -9.24 34.37
N SER A 542 10.54 -9.30 33.15
CA SER A 542 9.79 -10.44 32.61
C SER A 542 10.63 -11.44 31.79
N CYS A 543 11.95 -11.26 31.71
CA CYS A 543 12.86 -12.11 30.93
C CYS A 543 13.52 -13.20 31.79
N ASN A 544 13.46 -14.44 31.32
CA ASN A 544 14.04 -15.59 32.02
C ASN A 544 15.41 -16.03 31.46
N ASN A 545 15.85 -15.48 30.32
CA ASN A 545 17.07 -15.92 29.64
C ASN A 545 17.81 -14.72 29.02
N TYR A 546 18.78 -14.20 29.77
CA TYR A 546 19.62 -13.08 29.37
C TYR A 546 20.63 -13.43 28.26
N ASP A 547 21.03 -14.71 28.15
CA ASP A 547 21.99 -15.13 27.12
C ASP A 547 21.43 -14.97 25.71
N ARG A 548 20.12 -15.19 25.54
CA ARG A 548 19.44 -14.92 24.25
C ARG A 548 19.44 -13.44 23.89
N ILE A 549 19.39 -12.55 24.88
CA ILE A 549 19.48 -11.10 24.63
C ILE A 549 20.87 -10.74 24.11
N ARG A 550 21.89 -11.39 24.66
CA ARG A 550 23.32 -11.11 24.40
C ARG A 550 23.89 -11.85 23.19
N SER A 551 23.23 -12.90 22.70
CA SER A 551 23.77 -13.78 21.66
C SER A 551 24.04 -13.09 20.31
N GLY A 552 23.50 -11.90 20.09
CA GLY A 552 23.62 -11.15 18.84
C GLY A 552 22.79 -11.73 17.68
N GLU A 553 22.26 -12.94 17.85
CA GLU A 553 21.37 -13.60 16.88
C GLU A 553 20.06 -12.83 16.72
N PHE A 554 19.42 -12.99 15.55
CA PHE A 554 18.11 -12.40 15.32
C PHE A 554 17.05 -13.14 16.14
N PRO A 555 16.31 -12.48 17.06
CA PRO A 555 15.38 -13.18 17.92
C PRO A 555 14.16 -13.64 17.14
N ARG A 556 14.01 -14.96 17.05
CA ARG A 556 12.89 -15.63 16.39
C ARG A 556 12.48 -16.87 17.17
N GLU A 557 11.21 -17.22 17.05
CA GLU A 557 10.72 -18.52 17.52
C GLU A 557 11.32 -19.65 16.67
N SER A 558 11.38 -20.87 17.22
CA SER A 558 11.85 -22.07 16.52
C SER A 558 10.93 -22.55 15.39
N ASN A 559 9.92 -21.74 15.01
CA ASN A 559 9.00 -22.06 13.93
C ASN A 559 9.73 -22.10 12.60
N ASN A 560 9.48 -23.17 11.84
CA ASN A 560 9.94 -23.32 10.47
C ASN A 560 8.75 -23.69 9.58
N PRO A 561 8.28 -22.81 8.68
CA PRO A 561 8.85 -21.50 8.33
C PRO A 561 8.65 -20.40 9.40
N PRO A 562 9.45 -19.31 9.39
CA PRO A 562 9.34 -18.22 10.37
C PRO A 562 7.98 -17.50 10.35
N ARG A 563 7.64 -16.84 11.46
CA ARG A 563 6.42 -16.04 11.62
C ARG A 563 6.78 -14.60 12.00
N PRO A 564 6.88 -13.70 11.02
CA PRO A 564 7.04 -12.27 11.27
C PRO A 564 5.85 -11.69 12.05
N VAL A 565 6.10 -10.62 12.80
CA VAL A 565 5.04 -9.83 13.45
C VAL A 565 4.48 -8.79 12.46
N PRO A 566 3.24 -8.28 12.65
CA PRO A 566 2.63 -7.29 11.75
C PRO A 566 3.54 -6.12 11.35
N GLU A 567 4.26 -5.52 12.30
CA GLU A 567 5.13 -4.40 12.00
C GLU A 567 6.37 -4.78 11.17
N ASP A 568 6.74 -6.06 11.08
CA ASP A 568 7.82 -6.49 10.18
C ASP A 568 7.43 -6.32 8.72
N PHE A 569 6.19 -6.68 8.36
CA PHE A 569 5.66 -6.46 7.02
C PHE A 569 5.55 -4.95 6.73
N ALA A 570 5.18 -4.15 7.74
CA ALA A 570 5.15 -2.70 7.62
C ALA A 570 6.54 -2.10 7.38
N LEU A 571 7.58 -2.59 8.08
CA LEU A 571 8.97 -2.17 7.97
C LEU A 571 9.65 -2.64 6.66
N LYS A 572 9.28 -3.82 6.17
CA LYS A 572 9.90 -4.46 5.00
C LYS A 572 10.02 -3.48 3.82
N GLY A 573 11.25 -3.32 3.32
CA GLY A 573 11.56 -2.50 2.15
C GLY A 573 11.89 -1.03 2.42
N LEU A 574 11.69 -0.50 3.63
CA LEU A 574 12.14 0.85 3.98
C LEU A 574 13.67 0.95 3.95
N VAL A 575 14.20 2.11 3.57
CA VAL A 575 15.66 2.33 3.43
C VAL A 575 16.44 2.09 4.73
N PHE A 576 15.83 2.34 5.88
CA PHE A 576 16.44 2.18 7.21
C PHE A 576 16.27 0.78 7.81
N VAL A 577 15.81 -0.19 7.02
CA VAL A 577 15.62 -1.60 7.42
C VAL A 577 16.65 -2.50 6.70
N ASP A 578 17.57 -1.89 5.96
CA ASP A 578 18.67 -2.56 5.28
C ASP A 578 19.45 -3.49 6.23
N GLN A 579 19.60 -4.75 5.84
CA GLN A 579 20.31 -5.81 6.57
C GLN A 579 19.79 -6.11 7.99
N TYR A 580 18.59 -5.65 8.34
CA TYR A 580 18.02 -5.93 9.66
C TYR A 580 17.48 -7.36 9.78
N TYR A 581 16.80 -7.86 8.75
CA TYR A 581 16.16 -9.17 8.74
C TYR A 581 17.06 -10.27 8.17
N PRO A 582 17.01 -11.50 8.71
CA PRO A 582 17.55 -12.68 8.04
C PRO A 582 16.93 -12.88 6.66
N SER A 583 17.68 -13.45 5.72
CA SER A 583 17.23 -13.65 4.34
C SER A 583 16.00 -14.56 4.21
N ASP A 584 15.79 -15.47 5.16
CA ASP A 584 14.65 -16.39 5.18
C ASP A 584 13.44 -15.84 5.96
N TRP A 585 13.53 -14.65 6.56
CA TRP A 585 12.51 -14.16 7.51
C TRP A 585 11.11 -14.06 6.91
N PHE A 586 11.03 -13.67 5.64
CA PHE A 586 9.77 -13.52 4.90
C PHE A 586 9.53 -14.67 3.90
N SER A 587 10.14 -15.83 4.10
CA SER A 587 10.01 -17.01 3.21
C SER A 587 8.74 -17.84 3.44
N ASN A 588 7.90 -17.45 4.40
CA ASN A 588 6.70 -18.20 4.75
C ASN A 588 5.53 -17.86 3.81
N ASP A 589 5.47 -18.57 2.68
CA ASP A 589 4.42 -18.39 1.67
C ASP A 589 3.02 -18.86 2.12
N LYS A 590 2.88 -19.42 3.33
CA LYS A 590 1.60 -19.89 3.87
C LYS A 590 0.82 -18.83 4.63
N ILE A 591 1.45 -17.70 4.97
CA ILE A 591 0.78 -16.60 5.67
C ILE A 591 -0.02 -15.82 4.62
N ASP A 592 -1.35 -15.95 4.68
CA ASP A 592 -2.23 -15.13 3.84
C ASP A 592 -2.21 -13.65 4.27
N ASP A 593 -2.75 -12.76 3.43
CA ASP A 593 -2.69 -11.32 3.70
C ASP A 593 -3.44 -10.90 4.97
N ASP A 594 -4.55 -11.56 5.28
CA ASP A 594 -5.36 -11.27 6.47
C ASP A 594 -4.63 -11.72 7.74
N GLU A 595 -3.88 -12.83 7.66
CA GLU A 595 -3.10 -13.41 8.74
C GLU A 595 -1.84 -12.60 9.08
N LYS A 596 -1.29 -11.82 8.13
CA LYS A 596 -0.11 -10.96 8.37
C LYS A 596 -0.34 -9.93 9.46
N TYR A 597 -1.55 -9.39 9.53
CA TYR A 597 -1.93 -8.33 10.47
C TYR A 597 -2.71 -8.87 11.67
N PHE A 598 -2.86 -10.19 11.76
CA PHE A 598 -3.53 -10.84 12.88
C PHE A 598 -2.60 -10.99 14.08
N GLU A 599 -2.95 -10.35 15.19
CA GLU A 599 -2.17 -10.34 16.43
C GLU A 599 -2.38 -11.64 17.25
N MET A 600 -1.33 -12.44 17.40
CA MET A 600 -1.33 -13.66 18.22
C MET A 600 -0.73 -13.42 19.61
N ALA A 601 -1.20 -14.14 20.63
CA ALA A 601 -0.70 -13.98 22.00
C ALA A 601 0.82 -14.23 22.14
N SER A 602 1.38 -15.14 21.35
CA SER A 602 2.83 -15.45 21.36
C SER A 602 3.68 -14.27 20.86
N MET A 603 3.16 -13.46 19.94
CA MET A 603 3.89 -12.34 19.32
C MET A 603 4.34 -11.28 20.33
N THR A 604 3.60 -11.11 21.44
CA THR A 604 4.01 -10.21 22.52
C THR A 604 5.36 -10.62 23.13
N GLY A 605 5.56 -11.93 23.36
CA GLY A 605 6.83 -12.45 23.89
C GLY A 605 7.99 -12.22 22.92
N VAL A 606 7.76 -12.50 21.62
CA VAL A 606 8.73 -12.26 20.55
C VAL A 606 9.12 -10.79 20.46
N ARG A 607 8.16 -9.86 20.55
CA ARG A 607 8.45 -8.42 20.55
C ARG A 607 9.30 -8.00 21.74
N LYS A 608 8.98 -8.46 22.95
CA LYS A 608 9.79 -8.15 24.13
C LYS A 608 11.24 -8.57 23.94
N GLU A 609 11.46 -9.80 23.48
CA GLU A 609 12.80 -10.32 23.21
C GLU A 609 13.53 -9.48 22.15
N ARG A 610 12.87 -9.16 21.03
CA ARG A 610 13.44 -8.34 19.96
C ARG A 610 13.82 -6.93 20.40
N ILE A 611 12.95 -6.27 21.17
CA ILE A 611 13.20 -4.95 21.74
C ILE A 611 14.42 -4.98 22.66
N LEU A 612 14.55 -6.00 23.51
CA LEU A 612 15.68 -6.16 24.41
C LEU A 612 16.99 -6.39 23.64
N CYS A 613 16.98 -7.28 22.63
CA CYS A 613 18.15 -7.51 21.77
C CYS A 613 18.57 -6.25 21.00
N LEU A 614 17.60 -5.48 20.48
CA LEU A 614 17.86 -4.20 19.83
C LEU A 614 18.49 -3.20 20.82
N GLY A 615 17.95 -3.08 22.02
CA GLY A 615 18.50 -2.25 23.09
C GLY A 615 19.95 -2.63 23.42
N TYR A 616 20.24 -3.92 23.55
CA TYR A 616 21.59 -4.42 23.81
C TYR A 616 22.55 -4.10 22.64
N LYS A 617 22.14 -4.33 21.39
CA LYS A 617 22.94 -3.96 20.20
C LYS A 617 23.22 -2.46 20.11
N ILE A 618 22.26 -1.62 20.48
CA ILE A 618 22.46 -0.16 20.55
C ILE A 618 23.45 0.17 21.67
N ALA A 619 23.35 -0.43 22.85
CA ALA A 619 24.31 -0.22 23.94
C ALA A 619 25.74 -0.62 23.53
N GLN A 620 25.90 -1.72 22.78
CA GLN A 620 27.19 -2.16 22.25
C GLN A 620 27.82 -1.18 21.25
N SER A 621 27.03 -0.30 20.62
CA SER A 621 27.57 0.77 19.76
C SER A 621 28.31 1.86 20.52
N GLY A 622 28.21 1.87 21.87
CA GLY A 622 28.83 2.88 22.72
C GLY A 622 28.14 4.24 22.65
N LYS A 623 26.84 4.27 22.32
CA LYS A 623 26.03 5.48 22.14
C LYS A 623 24.69 5.35 22.85
N GLY A 624 24.24 6.42 23.51
CA GLY A 624 22.91 6.52 24.13
C GLY A 624 22.72 5.64 25.36
N LEU A 625 22.66 4.32 25.16
CA LEU A 625 22.44 3.29 26.18
C LEU A 625 23.76 2.68 26.68
N THR A 626 23.73 2.21 27.92
CA THR A 626 24.74 1.32 28.50
C THR A 626 24.06 0.02 28.95
N TYR A 627 24.82 -1.06 29.08
CA TYR A 627 24.33 -2.32 29.62
C TYR A 627 25.34 -2.91 30.61
N ASP A 628 24.90 -3.15 31.84
CA ASP A 628 25.66 -3.85 32.86
C ASP A 628 25.37 -5.35 32.80
N GLU A 629 26.35 -6.13 32.34
CA GLU A 629 26.24 -7.59 32.23
C GLU A 629 26.24 -8.31 33.59
N GLY A 630 26.81 -7.71 34.63
CA GLY A 630 26.80 -8.26 35.98
C GLY A 630 25.44 -8.06 36.65
N ALA A 631 24.86 -6.87 36.51
CA ALA A 631 23.56 -6.53 37.08
C ALA A 631 22.36 -6.88 36.18
N ASN A 632 22.60 -7.26 34.91
CA ASN A 632 21.56 -7.42 33.89
C ASN A 632 20.65 -6.21 33.78
N ARG A 633 21.25 -5.04 33.56
CA ARG A 633 20.50 -3.79 33.62
C ARG A 633 20.94 -2.81 32.55
N PHE A 634 19.97 -2.22 31.87
CA PHE A 634 20.18 -1.08 30.99
C PHE A 634 20.37 0.20 31.79
N GLY A 635 21.32 1.01 31.36
CA GLY A 635 21.52 2.39 31.80
C GLY A 635 21.64 3.33 30.61
N VAL A 636 22.06 4.55 30.89
CA VAL A 636 22.38 5.56 29.88
C VAL A 636 23.77 6.14 30.16
N PHE A 637 24.36 6.79 29.17
CA PHE A 637 25.57 7.57 29.41
C PHE A 637 25.27 8.79 30.30
N PRO A 638 26.24 9.28 31.10
CA PRO A 638 26.01 10.34 32.08
C PRO A 638 25.34 11.61 31.53
N GLN A 639 25.66 12.02 30.31
CA GLN A 639 25.04 13.19 29.67
C GLN A 639 23.54 13.03 29.35
N TYR A 640 23.02 11.80 29.40
CA TYR A 640 21.62 11.48 29.16
C TYR A 640 20.89 11.07 30.44
N GLU A 641 21.58 11.06 31.58
CA GLU A 641 20.97 10.98 32.90
C GLU A 641 20.24 12.31 33.13
N ARG A 642 18.95 12.35 32.78
CA ARG A 642 18.07 13.45 33.15
C ARG A 642 17.31 13.02 34.39
N ASP A 643 17.27 13.88 35.40
CA ASP A 643 16.35 13.72 36.53
C ASP A 643 14.95 13.66 35.94
N ILE A 644 14.29 12.51 36.09
CA ILE A 644 12.86 12.42 35.89
C ILE A 644 12.30 13.14 37.12
N GLU A 645 12.13 14.45 37.04
CA GLU A 645 11.40 15.22 38.04
C GLU A 645 10.01 14.60 38.12
N GLY A 646 9.82 13.76 39.14
CA GLY A 646 8.51 13.39 39.61
C GLY A 646 7.87 14.64 40.18
N ASP A 647 6.65 14.93 39.73
CA ASP A 647 5.67 15.72 40.49
C ASP A 647 5.46 15.06 41.86
N ALA A 648 6.40 15.26 42.77
CA ALA A 648 6.16 15.25 44.20
C ALA A 648 6.11 16.74 44.58
N MET A 649 4.94 17.35 44.42
CA MET A 649 4.63 18.53 45.20
C MET A 649 4.68 18.10 46.67
N ASP A 650 5.81 18.39 47.30
CA ASP A 650 5.89 18.58 48.74
C ASP A 650 4.78 19.56 49.13
N ILE A 651 3.75 19.04 49.81
CA ILE A 651 2.82 19.86 50.56
C ILE A 651 3.59 20.30 51.80
N ASP A 652 4.35 21.37 51.66
CA ASP A 652 4.99 22.03 52.79
C ASP A 652 3.93 22.83 53.56
N GLU A 653 3.83 22.55 54.85
CA GLU A 653 2.88 23.15 55.79
C GLU A 653 3.03 24.67 55.83
N ALA A 654 1.92 25.38 55.62
CA ALA A 654 1.86 26.80 55.88
C ALA A 654 1.96 27.09 57.40
N PRO A 655 2.76 28.09 57.84
CA PRO A 655 2.84 28.47 59.23
C PRO A 655 1.58 29.27 59.60
N THR A 656 0.73 28.71 60.46
CA THR A 656 -0.40 29.45 61.04
C THR A 656 0.08 30.29 62.21
N SER A 657 0.11 31.59 62.00
CA SER A 657 0.14 32.60 63.05
C SER A 657 -1.20 32.60 63.81
N SER A 658 -1.18 32.36 65.13
CA SER A 658 -2.24 32.87 66.01
C SER A 658 -1.83 32.95 67.48
N THR A 659 -1.84 34.20 67.97
CA THR A 659 -2.31 34.68 69.27
C THR A 659 -1.63 34.22 70.56
N SER A 660 -0.82 35.14 71.09
CA SER A 660 -0.62 35.36 72.51
C SER A 660 -1.96 35.59 73.23
N THR A 661 -2.22 34.82 74.28
CA THR A 661 -3.22 35.17 75.29
C THR A 661 -2.52 35.25 76.65
N THR A 662 -2.61 36.43 77.24
CA THR A 662 -2.15 36.81 78.57
C THR A 662 -2.95 36.09 79.65
N THR A 663 -2.27 35.44 80.59
CA THR A 663 -2.86 34.99 81.86
C THR A 663 -2.74 36.11 82.89
N PHE A 664 -3.87 36.59 83.40
CA PHE A 664 -3.96 37.20 84.72
C PHE A 664 -4.84 36.31 85.59
N LEU A 665 -4.29 35.98 86.77
CA LEU A 665 -4.81 35.19 87.90
C LEU A 665 -4.76 33.66 87.76
#